data_AF-A0A085FTD3-F1
#
_entry.id   AF-A0A085FTD3-F1
#
_cell.length_a   1.000
_cell.length_b   1.000
_cell.length_c   1.000
_cell.angle_alpha   90.00
_cell.angle_beta   90.00
_cell.angle_gamma   90.00
#
_symmetry.space_group_name_H-M   'P 1'
#
loop_
_entity.id
_entity.type
_entity.pdbx_description
1 polymer ?
#
loop_
_entity_poly.entity_id
_entity_poly.type
_entity_poly.pdbx_seq_one_letter_code
_entity_poly.pdbx_strand_id
1 'polypeptide(L)'
;MIHKKARASTLVLALLAAAGSASAVITIPGKQIENLNRGAVAIASASASNPGVFISWRQLATDANGTSFNVYRGATRLNASPLNALNFTDPGGSATDSYTVREVVNGVEQPGSPAGATWAKPYKSIPVQAPPSGVTPAGEAYTYEINDGSPADLDGDGSYEIIVKWQPSNAKDNSQSGYTGNTYLDAYKLDGTRMWRIDLGKNIRAGAHYTTFVAYDFDGDGQAELMAKTADGTVDGQGVVIGSPSVDHRNSAGYVLAGPEFLTVFNGLTGAAMKTVNYLPARGSVSAWGDNYGNRVDRFLGGVANLDGNRPSAIFSRGYYTRAVIAAWDWRDGALTSRWVFDTDVAGSAARGQGAHWFATGDANGDGRDDIVYGAATIDSYGQLLYTTKLGHGDALHFGKFDPDRAGLQVYMIHESPAAYGASGSGLHDAATGALIWGASGSNADVGRGVCFDVDPNYPGAECWASRGGHRTVTGALINSTAPSSMNFGVWWDGDLLREPMGSVAVQKWNPATRTFSTLLDTSSYGGTTNNGTKATPVLTADLFGDWREEIVVRNSSNTELMVFSTAIPTTTRINTLMHDPHYRSQVAAQNAGYNQPPHTSFYLGHGATSFPQAPVHVPYDGTGTVQAETAIVGGGTAVKSDRGGYRHLGFLNFPLNGGAAEFQRINGGAGGARTITIRYANGNPTPRTGVLRVNGVAQAISFRVTGSWTTWTTMSATVNLAPGQNNTLRFESTGQGLGNIDELIVP
;
A
#
# COMPACT_ATOMS: atom_id res chain seq x y z
N MET A 1 28.84 71.61 28.67
CA MET A 1 29.19 72.06 27.30
C MET A 1 28.24 71.33 26.36
N ILE A 2 27.16 71.98 25.91
CA ILE A 2 27.06 72.74 24.64
C ILE A 2 27.26 71.75 23.45
N HIS A 3 26.38 71.49 22.48
CA HIS A 3 25.05 71.94 22.03
C HIS A 3 24.77 71.09 20.74
N LYS A 4 23.55 70.54 20.54
CA LYS A 4 22.59 70.91 19.46
C LYS A 4 23.08 70.65 18.01
N LYS A 5 22.40 69.90 17.12
CA LYS A 5 21.05 70.05 16.50
C LYS A 5 20.97 68.98 15.37
N ALA A 6 19.87 68.53 14.75
CA ALA A 6 18.41 68.74 14.74
C ALA A 6 17.80 67.55 13.92
N ARG A 7 16.73 66.84 14.35
CA ARG A 7 15.28 67.02 14.09
C ARG A 7 14.82 67.23 12.62
N ALA A 8 14.00 66.28 12.12
CA ALA A 8 12.70 66.48 11.45
C ALA A 8 12.01 65.10 11.28
N SER A 9 10.93 64.80 12.03
CA SER A 9 9.51 64.81 11.58
C SER A 9 9.25 63.80 10.44
N THR A 10 8.36 62.80 10.57
CA THR A 10 6.90 63.00 10.47
C THR A 10 6.14 61.76 10.95
N LEU A 11 5.08 62.01 11.73
CA LEU A 11 4.04 61.09 12.19
C LEU A 11 2.92 61.03 11.12
N VAL A 12 2.67 59.91 10.45
CA VAL A 12 1.43 59.67 9.67
C VAL A 12 1.06 58.18 9.65
N LEU A 13 -0.16 57.90 10.12
CA LEU A 13 -1.04 56.73 9.92
C LEU A 13 -0.59 55.33 10.38
N ALA A 14 -0.99 55.01 11.61
CA ALA A 14 -1.54 53.69 11.92
C ALA A 14 -2.96 53.61 11.32
N LEU A 15 -3.12 52.91 10.19
CA LEU A 15 -4.39 52.33 9.73
C LEU A 15 -4.08 51.32 8.63
N LEU A 16 -3.92 50.04 9.00
CA LEU A 16 -4.27 48.82 8.23
C LEU A 16 -3.75 47.59 9.02
N ALA A 17 -4.34 47.35 10.19
CA ALA A 17 -4.23 46.07 10.88
C ALA A 17 -5.57 45.35 10.75
N ALA A 18 -5.86 44.83 9.54
CA ALA A 18 -6.93 43.86 9.28
C ALA A 18 -6.83 43.35 7.82
N ALA A 19 -5.68 42.81 7.42
CA ALA A 19 -5.65 41.82 6.35
C ALA A 19 -5.44 40.48 7.03
N GLY A 20 -6.52 39.73 7.22
CA GLY A 20 -6.44 38.37 7.72
C GLY A 20 -5.49 37.58 6.84
N SER A 21 -4.39 37.10 7.42
CA SER A 21 -3.60 36.03 6.85
C SER A 21 -4.49 34.80 6.83
N ALA A 22 -5.30 34.65 5.78
CA ALA A 22 -5.86 33.37 5.43
C ALA A 22 -4.65 32.47 5.11
N SER A 23 -4.19 31.72 6.11
CA SER A 23 -3.22 30.65 5.92
C SER A 23 -3.74 29.83 4.75
N ALA A 24 -2.99 29.79 3.66
CA ALA A 24 -3.32 28.95 2.53
C ALA A 24 -3.37 27.51 3.06
N VAL A 25 -4.57 26.94 3.15
CA VAL A 25 -4.72 25.49 3.27
C VAL A 25 -4.20 24.95 1.95
N ILE A 26 -2.96 24.47 1.95
CA ILE A 26 -2.43 23.67 0.85
C ILE A 26 -3.08 22.31 1.03
N THR A 27 -4.07 22.01 0.21
CA THR A 27 -4.62 20.66 0.14
C THR A 27 -3.56 19.78 -0.53
N ILE A 28 -2.98 18.84 0.22
CA ILE A 28 -2.12 17.81 -0.36
C ILE A 28 -2.99 17.03 -1.38
N PRO A 29 -2.51 16.70 -2.59
CA PRO A 29 -3.33 16.07 -3.65
C PRO A 29 -3.93 14.69 -3.29
N GLY A 30 -3.64 14.17 -2.09
CA GLY A 30 -3.91 12.81 -1.69
C GLY A 30 -2.76 11.87 -2.02
N LYS A 31 -2.81 10.63 -1.52
CA LYS A 31 -1.77 9.61 -1.79
C LYS A 31 -2.01 8.95 -3.15
N GLN A 32 -0.94 8.62 -3.86
CA GLN A 32 -0.97 7.89 -5.11
C GLN A 32 -1.47 6.45 -4.86
N ILE A 33 -2.43 6.00 -5.66
CA ILE A 33 -2.99 4.64 -5.69
C ILE A 33 -2.88 4.06 -7.09
N GLU A 34 -2.82 2.74 -7.25
CA GLU A 34 -2.77 2.11 -8.58
C GLU A 34 -4.03 2.39 -9.41
N ASN A 35 -3.89 2.43 -10.74
CA ASN A 35 -5.03 2.57 -11.65
C ASN A 35 -5.65 1.20 -11.94
N LEU A 36 -6.42 0.69 -10.99
CA LEU A 36 -6.99 -0.65 -11.07
C LEU A 36 -8.20 -0.73 -12.01
N ASN A 37 -8.30 -1.83 -12.74
CA ASN A 37 -9.53 -2.18 -13.48
C ASN A 37 -10.62 -2.70 -12.53
N ARG A 38 -11.79 -3.10 -13.05
CA ARG A 38 -12.89 -3.59 -12.20
C ARG A 38 -12.60 -4.88 -11.45
N GLY A 39 -11.56 -5.63 -11.81
CA GLY A 39 -11.23 -6.90 -11.18
C GLY A 39 -12.43 -7.85 -11.14
N ALA A 40 -13.30 -7.83 -12.15
CA ALA A 40 -14.50 -8.66 -12.11
C ALA A 40 -14.09 -10.15 -12.08
N VAL A 41 -14.73 -10.94 -11.21
CA VAL A 41 -14.48 -12.37 -11.08
C VAL A 41 -15.81 -13.12 -11.00
N ALA A 42 -15.87 -14.30 -11.62
CA ALA A 42 -17.04 -15.17 -11.62
C ALA A 42 -16.65 -16.58 -11.10
N ILE A 43 -17.34 -17.05 -10.07
CA ILE A 43 -17.02 -18.29 -9.35
C ILE A 43 -18.29 -19.13 -9.24
N ALA A 44 -18.25 -20.36 -9.76
CA ALA A 44 -19.32 -21.32 -9.55
C ALA A 44 -19.38 -21.67 -8.06
N SER A 45 -20.49 -21.33 -7.42
CA SER A 45 -20.68 -21.57 -6.00
C SER A 45 -20.94 -23.06 -5.75
N ALA A 46 -20.15 -23.65 -4.87
CA ALA A 46 -20.36 -25.00 -4.37
C ALA A 46 -21.39 -25.05 -3.22
N SER A 47 -21.90 -23.90 -2.77
CA SER A 47 -22.83 -23.83 -1.64
C SER A 47 -24.26 -24.16 -2.07
N ALA A 48 -24.90 -25.10 -1.35
CA ALA A 48 -26.31 -25.40 -1.51
C ALA A 48 -27.24 -24.22 -1.13
N SER A 49 -26.77 -23.30 -0.27
CA SER A 49 -27.55 -22.11 0.14
C SER A 49 -27.40 -20.93 -0.84
N ASN A 50 -26.43 -20.98 -1.74
CA ASN A 50 -26.21 -19.96 -2.78
C ASN A 50 -25.81 -20.64 -4.11
N PRO A 51 -26.69 -21.45 -4.73
CA PRO A 51 -26.33 -22.17 -5.95
C PRO A 51 -26.20 -21.22 -7.14
N GLY A 52 -25.40 -21.61 -8.14
CA GLY A 52 -25.20 -20.85 -9.38
C GLY A 52 -23.80 -20.26 -9.48
N VAL A 53 -23.67 -19.10 -10.12
CA VAL A 53 -22.40 -18.38 -10.27
C VAL A 53 -22.44 -17.09 -9.47
N PHE A 54 -21.48 -16.92 -8.56
CA PHE A 54 -21.23 -15.68 -7.84
C PHE A 54 -20.30 -14.79 -8.66
N ILE A 55 -20.67 -13.52 -8.82
CA ILE A 55 -19.89 -12.51 -9.52
C ILE A 55 -19.61 -11.37 -8.55
N SER A 56 -18.36 -10.94 -8.43
CA SER A 56 -17.98 -9.73 -7.66
C SER A 56 -17.02 -8.85 -8.46
N TRP A 57 -16.95 -7.56 -8.10
CA TRP A 57 -16.11 -6.56 -8.75
C TRP A 57 -15.81 -5.38 -7.84
N ARG A 58 -14.77 -4.63 -8.17
CA ARG A 58 -14.26 -3.55 -7.35
C ARG A 58 -15.17 -2.34 -7.42
N GLN A 59 -15.42 -1.76 -6.26
CA GLN A 59 -15.64 -0.32 -6.17
C GLN A 59 -14.28 0.38 -6.16
N LEU A 60 -14.04 1.31 -7.09
CA LEU A 60 -12.81 2.09 -7.11
C LEU A 60 -12.99 3.40 -6.36
N ALA A 61 -11.90 3.95 -5.81
CA ALA A 61 -11.91 5.23 -5.12
C ALA A 61 -12.09 6.40 -6.10
N THR A 62 -11.82 6.16 -7.39
CA THR A 62 -12.01 7.09 -8.51
C THR A 62 -13.43 7.05 -9.10
N ASP A 63 -14.29 6.13 -8.66
CA ASP A 63 -15.65 6.06 -9.17
C ASP A 63 -16.44 7.32 -8.83
N ALA A 64 -17.21 7.81 -9.81
CA ALA A 64 -18.12 8.92 -9.58
C ALA A 64 -19.18 8.55 -8.52
N ASN A 65 -19.58 9.53 -7.71
CA ASN A 65 -20.61 9.32 -6.70
C ASN A 65 -21.92 8.82 -7.34
N GLY A 66 -22.53 7.80 -6.74
CA GLY A 66 -23.75 7.17 -7.25
C GLY A 66 -23.55 6.19 -8.42
N THR A 67 -22.29 5.83 -8.75
CA THR A 67 -22.01 4.76 -9.73
C THR A 67 -22.72 3.47 -9.31
N SER A 68 -23.47 2.89 -10.24
CA SER A 68 -24.16 1.60 -10.05
C SER A 68 -23.75 0.64 -11.16
N PHE A 69 -24.21 -0.62 -11.14
CA PHE A 69 -23.68 -1.65 -12.03
C PHE A 69 -24.77 -2.53 -12.66
N ASN A 70 -24.54 -2.94 -13.90
CA ASN A 70 -25.31 -4.01 -14.55
C ASN A 70 -24.42 -5.24 -14.75
N VAL A 71 -25.00 -6.42 -14.57
CA VAL A 71 -24.32 -7.70 -14.78
C VAL A 71 -24.94 -8.38 -15.98
N TYR A 72 -24.09 -8.84 -16.88
CA TYR A 72 -24.47 -9.55 -18.10
C TYR A 72 -23.93 -10.97 -18.08
N ARG A 73 -24.75 -11.92 -18.55
CA ARG A 73 -24.31 -13.26 -18.95
C ARG A 73 -24.37 -13.34 -20.47
N GLY A 74 -23.21 -13.41 -21.11
CA GLY A 74 -23.12 -13.16 -22.56
C GLY A 74 -23.72 -11.79 -22.92
N ALA A 75 -24.73 -11.77 -23.80
CA ALA A 75 -25.43 -10.54 -24.21
C ALA A 75 -26.63 -10.18 -23.32
N THR A 76 -27.03 -11.05 -22.39
CA THR A 76 -28.25 -10.89 -21.60
C THR A 76 -27.95 -10.19 -20.27
N ARG A 77 -28.56 -9.04 -20.04
CA ARG A 77 -28.55 -8.38 -18.74
C ARG A 77 -29.36 -9.18 -17.72
N LEU A 78 -28.80 -9.40 -16.53
CA LEU A 78 -29.39 -10.25 -15.49
C LEU A 78 -30.22 -9.47 -14.47
N ASN A 79 -29.86 -8.22 -14.19
CA ASN A 79 -30.52 -7.38 -13.20
C ASN A 79 -31.52 -6.40 -13.86
N ALA A 80 -32.73 -6.28 -13.30
CA ALA A 80 -33.78 -5.40 -13.84
C ALA A 80 -33.48 -3.89 -13.67
N SER A 81 -32.85 -3.51 -12.56
CA SER A 81 -32.39 -2.15 -12.25
C SER A 81 -30.91 -2.15 -11.90
N PRO A 82 -30.16 -1.05 -12.17
CA PRO A 82 -28.74 -0.98 -11.80
C PRO A 82 -28.52 -1.29 -10.31
N LEU A 83 -27.52 -2.12 -10.04
CA LEU A 83 -27.18 -2.64 -8.73
C LEU A 83 -26.33 -1.62 -7.96
N ASN A 84 -26.67 -1.41 -6.69
CA ASN A 84 -25.78 -0.77 -5.73
C ASN A 84 -24.87 -1.79 -5.01
N ALA A 85 -25.07 -3.09 -5.23
CA ALA A 85 -24.17 -4.12 -4.73
C ALA A 85 -22.86 -4.16 -5.55
N LEU A 86 -21.82 -4.76 -4.97
CA LEU A 86 -20.54 -5.08 -5.63
C LEU A 86 -20.41 -6.57 -5.94
N ASN A 87 -21.48 -7.31 -5.73
CA ASN A 87 -21.61 -8.70 -6.10
C ASN A 87 -23.03 -9.04 -6.54
N PHE A 88 -23.17 -10.18 -7.20
CA PHE A 88 -24.41 -10.72 -7.72
C PHE A 88 -24.31 -12.24 -7.85
N THR A 89 -25.33 -12.99 -7.43
CA THR A 89 -25.44 -14.42 -7.75
C THR A 89 -26.40 -14.62 -8.91
N ASP A 90 -25.93 -15.25 -9.99
CA ASP A 90 -26.79 -15.81 -11.04
C ASP A 90 -27.16 -17.27 -10.71
N PRO A 91 -28.39 -17.54 -10.23
CA PRO A 91 -28.80 -18.89 -9.86
C PRO A 91 -28.94 -19.83 -11.07
N GLY A 92 -29.09 -19.28 -12.28
CA GLY A 92 -29.19 -20.06 -13.52
C GLY A 92 -27.85 -20.21 -14.23
N GLY A 93 -26.76 -19.72 -13.64
CA GLY A 93 -25.42 -19.72 -14.22
C GLY A 93 -24.67 -21.05 -14.02
N SER A 94 -23.68 -21.28 -14.88
CA SER A 94 -22.78 -22.43 -14.86
C SER A 94 -21.32 -22.03 -15.08
N ALA A 95 -20.38 -22.93 -14.82
CA ALA A 95 -18.95 -22.70 -15.02
C ALA A 95 -18.56 -22.50 -16.50
N THR A 96 -19.45 -22.75 -17.46
CA THR A 96 -19.23 -22.49 -18.89
C THR A 96 -19.71 -21.11 -19.35
N ASP A 97 -20.44 -20.39 -18.50
CA ASP A 97 -20.93 -19.06 -18.80
C ASP A 97 -19.81 -18.01 -18.67
N SER A 98 -20.02 -16.87 -19.33
CA SER A 98 -19.13 -15.70 -19.25
C SER A 98 -19.92 -14.48 -18.80
N TYR A 99 -19.28 -13.66 -17.96
CA TYR A 99 -19.92 -12.52 -17.33
C TYR A 99 -19.19 -11.23 -17.67
N THR A 100 -19.95 -10.13 -17.70
CA THR A 100 -19.44 -8.78 -17.88
C THR A 100 -20.17 -7.85 -16.93
N VAL A 101 -19.42 -7.01 -16.24
CA VAL A 101 -19.95 -5.94 -15.38
C VAL A 101 -19.88 -4.63 -16.15
N ARG A 102 -20.94 -3.84 -16.13
CA ARG A 102 -20.99 -2.52 -16.76
C ARG A 102 -21.34 -1.46 -15.74
N GLU A 103 -20.52 -0.45 -15.61
CA GLU A 103 -20.81 0.71 -14.79
C GLU A 103 -21.99 1.50 -15.38
N VAL A 104 -22.76 2.14 -14.50
CA VAL A 104 -23.81 3.08 -14.85
C VAL A 104 -23.51 4.36 -14.09
N VAL A 105 -23.02 5.35 -14.84
CA VAL A 105 -22.58 6.66 -14.32
C VAL A 105 -23.57 7.71 -14.78
N ASN A 106 -24.19 8.44 -13.83
CA ASN A 106 -25.20 9.45 -14.12
C ASN A 106 -26.34 8.94 -15.03
N GLY A 107 -26.73 7.66 -14.87
CA GLY A 107 -27.77 7.01 -15.66
C GLY A 107 -27.32 6.49 -17.03
N VAL A 108 -26.04 6.64 -17.39
CA VAL A 108 -25.48 6.16 -18.66
C VAL A 108 -24.60 4.94 -18.43
N GLU A 109 -24.96 3.83 -19.09
CA GLU A 109 -24.17 2.59 -19.07
C GLU A 109 -22.83 2.77 -19.83
N GLN A 110 -21.75 2.29 -19.24
CA GLN A 110 -20.37 2.36 -19.75
C GLN A 110 -19.97 1.05 -20.45
N PRO A 111 -18.85 1.02 -21.19
CA PRO A 111 -18.26 -0.22 -21.71
C PRO A 111 -18.04 -1.25 -20.59
N GLY A 112 -18.20 -2.53 -20.92
CA GLY A 112 -18.16 -3.59 -19.91
C GLY A 112 -16.77 -4.12 -19.59
N SER A 113 -16.57 -4.47 -18.32
CA SER A 113 -15.41 -5.18 -17.81
C SER A 113 -15.69 -6.69 -17.71
N PRO A 114 -14.94 -7.54 -18.44
CA PRO A 114 -15.15 -8.99 -18.41
C PRO A 114 -14.71 -9.61 -17.08
N ALA A 115 -15.43 -10.62 -16.60
CA ALA A 115 -15.08 -11.36 -15.38
C ALA A 115 -14.07 -12.52 -15.61
N GLY A 116 -13.48 -12.58 -16.81
CA GLY A 116 -12.70 -13.72 -17.27
C GLY A 116 -13.53 -15.01 -17.42
N ALA A 117 -12.83 -16.15 -17.50
CA ALA A 117 -13.48 -17.46 -17.47
C ALA A 117 -14.05 -17.75 -16.08
N THR A 118 -15.28 -18.27 -16.00
CA THR A 118 -15.90 -18.63 -14.73
C THR A 118 -15.18 -19.79 -14.06
N TRP A 119 -14.85 -19.65 -12.78
CA TRP A 119 -14.09 -20.67 -12.05
C TRP A 119 -15.00 -21.81 -11.63
N ALA A 120 -14.61 -23.05 -11.93
CA ALA A 120 -15.32 -24.25 -11.48
C ALA A 120 -14.97 -24.65 -10.03
N LYS A 121 -13.95 -24.03 -9.45
CA LYS A 121 -13.40 -24.28 -8.11
C LYS A 121 -13.34 -22.96 -7.35
N PRO A 122 -13.24 -22.96 -6.01
CA PRO A 122 -13.12 -21.73 -5.23
C PRO A 122 -11.74 -21.05 -5.36
N TYR A 123 -10.89 -21.54 -6.27
CA TYR A 123 -9.57 -20.99 -6.52
C TYR A 123 -9.22 -21.00 -8.01
N LYS A 124 -8.38 -20.05 -8.40
CA LYS A 124 -7.67 -20.03 -9.68
C LYS A 124 -6.27 -20.62 -9.49
N SER A 125 -5.90 -21.53 -10.37
CA SER A 125 -4.52 -22.04 -10.44
C SER A 125 -3.69 -21.12 -11.34
N ILE A 126 -2.51 -20.75 -10.85
CA ILE A 126 -1.44 -20.09 -11.61
C ILE A 126 -0.28 -21.07 -11.69
N PRO A 127 -0.08 -21.77 -12.82
CA PRO A 127 1.06 -22.66 -13.00
C PRO A 127 2.37 -21.87 -12.91
N VAL A 128 3.33 -22.40 -12.13
CA VAL A 128 4.65 -21.77 -11.97
C VAL A 128 5.77 -22.72 -12.38
N GLN A 129 6.95 -22.18 -12.64
CA GLN A 129 8.10 -22.96 -13.08
C GLN A 129 9.20 -22.92 -12.04
N ALA A 130 9.37 -23.99 -11.26
CA ALA A 130 10.42 -24.06 -10.24
C ALA A 130 11.83 -23.84 -10.83
N PRO A 131 12.73 -23.11 -10.14
CA PRO A 131 14.16 -23.12 -10.46
C PRO A 131 14.75 -24.53 -10.35
N PRO A 132 15.83 -24.81 -11.10
CA PRO A 132 16.49 -26.11 -11.03
C PRO A 132 17.10 -26.34 -9.64
N SER A 133 16.98 -27.56 -9.12
CA SER A 133 17.68 -28.01 -7.91
C SER A 133 19.20 -27.84 -8.04
N GLY A 134 19.89 -27.73 -6.91
CA GLY A 134 21.33 -27.51 -6.90
C GLY A 134 22.06 -28.24 -5.77
N VAL A 135 23.38 -28.04 -5.74
CA VAL A 135 24.27 -28.58 -4.70
C VAL A 135 25.15 -27.43 -4.20
N THR A 136 25.29 -27.30 -2.88
CA THR A 136 26.14 -26.27 -2.28
C THR A 136 27.63 -26.61 -2.43
N PRO A 137 28.55 -25.66 -2.19
CA PRO A 137 29.98 -25.96 -2.14
C PRO A 137 30.38 -27.04 -1.11
N ALA A 138 29.53 -27.29 -0.11
CA ALA A 138 29.73 -28.35 0.88
C ALA A 138 29.16 -29.72 0.46
N GLY A 139 28.62 -29.85 -0.76
CA GLY A 139 28.04 -31.10 -1.27
C GLY A 139 26.59 -31.36 -0.84
N GLU A 140 25.93 -30.40 -0.20
CA GLU A 140 24.52 -30.52 0.23
C GLU A 140 23.58 -30.24 -0.95
N ALA A 141 22.75 -31.22 -1.31
CA ALA A 141 21.70 -31.04 -2.32
C ALA A 141 20.52 -30.24 -1.76
N TYR A 142 19.90 -29.42 -2.59
CA TYR A 142 18.69 -28.65 -2.26
C TYR A 142 17.73 -28.56 -3.44
N THR A 143 16.44 -28.40 -3.12
CA THR A 143 15.34 -28.13 -4.06
C THR A 143 14.78 -26.74 -3.80
N TYR A 144 13.68 -26.36 -4.48
CA TYR A 144 13.02 -25.07 -4.32
C TYR A 144 11.57 -25.20 -3.88
N GLU A 145 11.15 -24.27 -3.03
CA GLU A 145 9.77 -24.09 -2.59
C GLU A 145 9.30 -22.70 -3.00
N ILE A 146 8.05 -22.62 -3.47
CA ILE A 146 7.32 -21.35 -3.57
C ILE A 146 7.29 -20.76 -2.15
N ASN A 147 7.49 -19.46 -2.01
CA ASN A 147 7.53 -18.78 -0.72
C ASN A 147 6.78 -17.44 -0.78
N ASP A 148 7.18 -16.45 0.02
CA ASP A 148 6.45 -15.18 0.15
C ASP A 148 6.25 -14.45 -1.20
N GLY A 149 5.16 -13.71 -1.32
CA GLY A 149 4.83 -12.94 -2.51
C GLY A 149 4.39 -11.50 -2.23
N SER A 150 4.22 -10.73 -3.30
CA SER A 150 3.62 -9.38 -3.29
C SER A 150 2.83 -9.17 -4.58
N PRO A 151 1.69 -8.46 -4.54
CA PRO A 151 1.00 -8.04 -5.74
C PRO A 151 1.57 -6.70 -6.24
N ALA A 152 1.56 -6.50 -7.55
CA ALA A 152 1.90 -5.24 -8.20
C ALA A 152 1.38 -5.25 -9.65
N ASP A 153 0.87 -4.12 -10.15
CA ASP A 153 0.52 -3.95 -11.57
C ASP A 153 1.79 -3.59 -12.33
N LEU A 154 2.42 -4.58 -12.98
CA LEU A 154 3.77 -4.46 -13.54
C LEU A 154 3.77 -3.95 -14.99
N ASP A 155 2.61 -3.92 -15.64
CA ASP A 155 2.47 -3.49 -17.03
C ASP A 155 1.38 -2.42 -17.27
N GLY A 156 0.70 -1.99 -16.21
CA GLY A 156 -0.24 -0.87 -16.21
C GLY A 156 -1.62 -1.23 -16.77
N ASP A 157 -1.98 -2.52 -16.79
CA ASP A 157 -3.28 -2.99 -17.30
C ASP A 157 -4.43 -2.94 -16.26
N GLY A 158 -4.10 -2.54 -15.03
CA GLY A 158 -5.02 -2.44 -13.90
C GLY A 158 -5.31 -3.77 -13.21
N SER A 159 -4.60 -4.84 -13.57
CA SER A 159 -4.61 -6.15 -12.91
C SER A 159 -3.30 -6.36 -12.17
N TYR A 160 -3.36 -7.08 -11.04
CA TYR A 160 -2.13 -7.45 -10.35
C TYR A 160 -1.47 -8.66 -11.01
N GLU A 161 -0.18 -8.55 -11.24
CA GLU A 161 0.73 -9.68 -11.24
C GLU A 161 1.06 -10.11 -9.81
N ILE A 162 1.49 -11.36 -9.67
CA ILE A 162 2.02 -11.90 -8.42
C ILE A 162 3.53 -12.09 -8.57
N ILE A 163 4.29 -11.34 -7.78
CA ILE A 163 5.73 -11.56 -7.60
C ILE A 163 5.90 -12.62 -6.51
N VAL A 164 6.73 -13.61 -6.78
CA VAL A 164 6.95 -14.76 -5.89
C VAL A 164 8.43 -14.95 -5.62
N LYS A 165 8.77 -15.10 -4.34
CA LYS A 165 10.09 -15.56 -3.89
C LYS A 165 10.14 -17.08 -3.96
N TRP A 166 11.17 -17.61 -4.61
CA TRP A 166 11.55 -19.01 -4.49
C TRP A 166 12.63 -19.15 -3.42
N GLN A 167 12.34 -19.98 -2.40
CA GLN A 167 13.26 -20.27 -1.32
C GLN A 167 13.87 -21.67 -1.51
N PRO A 168 15.19 -21.84 -1.42
CA PRO A 168 15.80 -23.16 -1.44
C PRO A 168 15.48 -23.93 -0.16
N SER A 169 15.34 -25.25 -0.25
CA SER A 169 14.99 -26.14 0.88
C SER A 169 16.00 -26.11 2.04
N ASN A 170 17.19 -25.56 1.80
CA ASN A 170 18.25 -25.38 2.79
C ASN A 170 18.44 -23.93 3.23
N ALA A 171 17.45 -23.04 3.05
CA ALA A 171 17.45 -21.70 3.63
C ALA A 171 17.66 -21.74 5.15
N LYS A 172 18.18 -20.65 5.71
CA LYS A 172 18.66 -20.60 7.11
C LYS A 172 18.06 -19.42 7.86
N ASP A 173 17.76 -19.62 9.14
CA ASP A 173 17.72 -18.49 10.06
C ASP A 173 19.14 -17.94 10.27
N ASN A 174 19.24 -16.66 10.62
CA ASN A 174 20.51 -15.98 10.87
C ASN A 174 21.37 -16.66 11.96
N SER A 175 20.74 -17.29 12.95
CA SER A 175 21.44 -18.04 14.01
C SER A 175 22.12 -19.32 13.52
N GLN A 176 21.79 -19.79 12.32
CA GLN A 176 22.23 -21.08 11.79
C GLN A 176 23.31 -20.89 10.73
N SER A 177 24.45 -21.56 10.89
CA SER A 177 25.47 -21.69 9.85
C SER A 177 25.04 -22.66 8.74
N GLY A 178 25.69 -22.54 7.58
CA GLY A 178 25.51 -23.42 6.41
C GLY A 178 25.35 -22.61 5.14
N TYR A 179 25.78 -23.17 4.01
CA TYR A 179 25.48 -22.60 2.70
C TYR A 179 23.99 -22.67 2.41
N THR A 180 23.51 -21.79 1.54
CA THR A 180 22.16 -21.85 0.99
C THR A 180 22.23 -21.90 -0.54
N GLY A 181 21.20 -22.44 -1.17
CA GLY A 181 20.94 -22.14 -2.58
C GLY A 181 20.69 -20.64 -2.82
N ASN A 182 20.60 -20.25 -4.09
CA ASN A 182 20.24 -18.88 -4.45
C ASN A 182 18.77 -18.61 -4.09
N THR A 183 18.42 -17.34 -3.90
CA THR A 183 17.01 -16.92 -3.86
C THR A 183 16.63 -16.39 -5.24
N TYR A 184 15.45 -16.75 -5.75
CA TYR A 184 14.92 -16.19 -7.00
C TYR A 184 13.65 -15.40 -6.74
N LEU A 185 13.43 -14.37 -7.56
CA LEU A 185 12.16 -13.65 -7.65
C LEU A 185 11.59 -13.85 -9.06
N ASP A 186 10.36 -14.31 -9.16
CA ASP A 186 9.63 -14.40 -10.43
C ASP A 186 8.43 -13.44 -10.39
N ALA A 187 8.00 -12.95 -11.56
CA ALA A 187 6.67 -12.34 -11.72
C ALA A 187 5.80 -13.20 -12.63
N TYR A 188 4.55 -13.40 -12.22
CA TYR A 188 3.53 -14.13 -12.97
C TYR A 188 2.27 -13.30 -13.15
N LYS A 189 1.75 -13.26 -14.38
CA LYS A 189 0.35 -12.89 -14.61
C LYS A 189 -0.58 -13.96 -14.04
N LEU A 190 -1.83 -13.58 -13.77
CA LEU A 190 -2.84 -14.50 -13.23
C LEU A 190 -3.16 -15.69 -14.16
N ASP A 191 -2.77 -15.65 -15.44
CA ASP A 191 -2.94 -16.75 -16.39
C ASP A 191 -1.79 -17.78 -16.38
N GLY A 192 -0.75 -17.56 -15.57
CA GLY A 192 0.44 -18.42 -15.50
C GLY A 192 1.61 -17.98 -16.39
N THR A 193 1.47 -16.89 -17.14
CA THR A 193 2.58 -16.32 -17.91
C THR A 193 3.65 -15.80 -16.97
N ARG A 194 4.83 -16.42 -16.97
CA ARG A 194 6.01 -15.90 -16.27
C ARG A 194 6.62 -14.76 -17.08
N MET A 195 6.60 -13.56 -16.53
CA MET A 195 7.14 -12.37 -17.19
C MET A 195 8.68 -12.39 -17.16
N TRP A 196 9.26 -12.66 -15.99
CA TRP A 196 10.71 -12.70 -15.80
C TRP A 196 11.11 -13.50 -14.56
N ARG A 197 12.43 -13.70 -14.42
CA ARG A 197 13.09 -14.28 -13.23
C ARG A 197 14.35 -13.48 -12.91
N ILE A 198 14.49 -13.04 -11.67
CA ILE A 198 15.72 -12.49 -11.10
C ILE A 198 16.38 -13.57 -10.23
N ASP A 199 17.65 -13.85 -10.46
CA ASP A 199 18.50 -14.70 -9.61
C ASP A 199 19.34 -13.80 -8.70
N LEU A 200 19.08 -13.79 -7.39
CA LEU A 200 19.83 -12.93 -6.46
C LEU A 200 21.28 -13.38 -6.28
N GLY A 201 21.62 -14.60 -6.73
CA GLY A 201 22.98 -15.08 -6.76
C GLY A 201 23.52 -15.51 -5.40
N LYS A 202 24.73 -16.06 -5.42
CA LYS A 202 25.38 -16.69 -4.26
C LYS A 202 25.69 -15.72 -3.10
N ASN A 203 25.78 -14.42 -3.40
CA ASN A 203 26.15 -13.38 -2.44
C ASN A 203 24.93 -12.79 -1.71
N ILE A 204 23.73 -13.34 -1.94
CA ILE A 204 22.54 -13.10 -1.13
C ILE A 204 22.13 -14.43 -0.49
N ARG A 205 22.24 -14.51 0.84
CA ARG A 205 21.90 -15.71 1.60
C ARG A 205 20.38 -15.88 1.66
N ALA A 206 19.89 -17.12 1.62
CA ALA A 206 18.47 -17.41 1.65
C ALA A 206 17.93 -17.62 3.07
N GLY A 207 16.78 -17.01 3.38
CA GLY A 207 16.06 -17.15 4.64
C GLY A 207 15.14 -15.96 4.89
N ALA A 208 14.26 -16.09 5.88
CA ALA A 208 13.19 -15.12 6.17
C ALA A 208 13.69 -13.69 6.41
N HIS A 209 14.87 -13.52 7.02
CA HIS A 209 15.38 -12.20 7.42
C HIS A 209 16.37 -11.59 6.43
N TYR A 210 16.61 -12.23 5.28
CA TYR A 210 17.58 -11.78 4.28
C TYR A 210 16.94 -10.96 3.17
N THR A 211 16.20 -11.63 2.29
CA THR A 211 15.56 -10.98 1.13
C THR A 211 14.18 -10.52 1.52
N THR A 212 14.04 -9.22 1.69
CA THR A 212 12.76 -8.51 1.53
C THR A 212 12.80 -7.76 0.21
N PHE A 213 11.69 -7.77 -0.51
CA PHE A 213 11.49 -6.99 -1.72
C PHE A 213 10.22 -6.15 -1.58
N VAL A 214 10.19 -5.00 -2.23
CA VAL A 214 9.01 -4.13 -2.28
C VAL A 214 8.66 -3.87 -3.74
N ALA A 215 7.38 -4.01 -4.06
CA ALA A 215 6.87 -3.78 -5.41
C ALA A 215 5.73 -2.77 -5.38
N TYR A 216 5.92 -1.68 -6.11
CA TYR A 216 5.03 -0.52 -6.11
C TYR A 216 5.37 0.38 -7.30
N ASP A 217 4.43 1.18 -7.78
CA ASP A 217 4.69 2.26 -8.73
C ASP A 217 5.32 3.45 -7.99
N PHE A 218 6.65 3.46 -7.92
CA PHE A 218 7.40 4.48 -7.21
C PHE A 218 7.46 5.77 -8.04
N ASP A 219 7.73 5.71 -9.34
CA ASP A 219 7.88 6.92 -10.16
C ASP A 219 6.56 7.48 -10.73
N GLY A 220 5.44 6.84 -10.41
CA GLY A 220 4.08 7.30 -10.72
C GLY A 220 3.77 7.30 -12.21
N ASP A 221 4.36 6.39 -12.99
CA ASP A 221 4.10 6.23 -14.42
C ASP A 221 2.94 5.26 -14.74
N GLY A 222 2.36 4.63 -13.71
CA GLY A 222 1.29 3.65 -13.82
C GLY A 222 1.76 2.20 -13.87
N GLN A 223 3.08 1.94 -13.82
CA GLN A 223 3.68 0.60 -13.80
C GLN A 223 4.55 0.44 -12.57
N ALA A 224 4.34 -0.64 -11.82
CA ALA A 224 5.10 -0.88 -10.61
C ALA A 224 6.54 -1.32 -10.92
N GLU A 225 7.49 -0.83 -10.14
CA GLU A 225 8.85 -1.37 -10.08
C GLU A 225 9.02 -2.32 -8.91
N LEU A 226 10.12 -3.08 -8.92
CA LEU A 226 10.58 -3.86 -7.79
C LEU A 226 11.89 -3.29 -7.23
N MET A 227 11.99 -3.14 -5.91
CA MET A 227 13.26 -2.86 -5.24
C MET A 227 13.66 -3.98 -4.28
N ALA A 228 14.91 -4.39 -4.33
CA ALA A 228 15.48 -5.39 -3.43
C ALA A 228 16.97 -5.17 -3.18
N LYS A 229 17.45 -5.70 -2.04
CA LYS A 229 18.89 -5.82 -1.77
C LYS A 229 19.50 -6.84 -2.75
N THR A 230 20.56 -6.44 -3.42
CA THR A 230 21.30 -7.27 -4.38
C THR A 230 22.79 -7.28 -4.05
N ALA A 231 23.56 -8.08 -4.79
CA ALA A 231 24.99 -8.21 -4.60
C ALA A 231 25.69 -8.48 -5.94
N ASP A 232 27.03 -8.55 -5.90
CA ASP A 232 27.81 -9.06 -7.01
C ASP A 232 27.29 -10.44 -7.45
N GLY A 233 27.00 -10.59 -8.74
CA GLY A 233 26.53 -11.85 -9.31
C GLY A 233 25.01 -12.06 -9.25
N THR A 234 24.24 -11.08 -8.78
CA THR A 234 22.79 -11.03 -9.06
C THR A 234 22.57 -10.93 -10.57
N VAL A 235 21.62 -11.69 -11.12
CA VAL A 235 21.23 -11.69 -12.53
C VAL A 235 19.80 -11.18 -12.63
N ASP A 236 19.60 -10.12 -13.41
CA ASP A 236 18.28 -9.52 -13.60
C ASP A 236 17.37 -10.34 -14.55
N GLY A 237 16.13 -9.87 -14.73
CA GLY A 237 15.13 -10.51 -15.58
C GLY A 237 15.48 -10.63 -17.06
N GLN A 238 16.51 -9.90 -17.52
CA GLN A 238 17.02 -9.93 -18.89
C GLN A 238 18.36 -10.68 -19.00
N GLY A 239 18.84 -11.29 -17.91
CA GLY A 239 20.11 -12.02 -17.90
C GLY A 239 21.34 -11.14 -17.69
N VAL A 240 21.18 -9.87 -17.34
CA VAL A 240 22.30 -8.95 -17.08
C VAL A 240 22.78 -9.14 -15.64
N VAL A 241 24.10 -9.29 -15.49
CA VAL A 241 24.73 -9.43 -14.18
C VAL A 241 24.96 -8.06 -13.55
N ILE A 242 24.54 -7.91 -12.29
CA ILE A 242 24.88 -6.77 -11.43
C ILE A 242 26.23 -7.05 -10.76
N GLY A 243 27.16 -6.11 -10.91
CA GLY A 243 28.50 -6.24 -10.35
C GLY A 243 29.31 -7.34 -11.03
N SER A 244 30.01 -8.18 -10.25
CA SER A 244 30.88 -9.23 -10.78
C SER A 244 30.33 -10.66 -10.57
N PRO A 245 30.14 -11.46 -11.64
CA PRO A 245 29.65 -12.84 -11.50
C PRO A 245 30.66 -13.81 -10.87
N SER A 246 31.95 -13.47 -10.91
CA SER A 246 33.04 -14.35 -10.49
C SER A 246 33.34 -14.28 -8.99
N VAL A 247 32.82 -13.26 -8.30
CA VAL A 247 33.12 -13.03 -6.89
C VAL A 247 32.23 -13.90 -5.99
N ASP A 248 32.85 -14.49 -4.97
CA ASP A 248 32.18 -15.26 -3.93
C ASP A 248 32.58 -14.73 -2.56
N HIS A 249 31.61 -14.10 -1.88
CA HIS A 249 31.78 -13.51 -0.56
C HIS A 249 31.29 -14.44 0.56
N ARG A 250 30.86 -15.66 0.23
CA ARG A 250 30.45 -16.64 1.24
C ARG A 250 31.69 -17.11 2.01
N ASN A 251 31.61 -17.06 3.33
CA ASN A 251 32.61 -17.68 4.19
C ASN A 251 32.36 -19.20 4.30
N SER A 252 33.25 -19.92 4.99
CA SER A 252 33.13 -21.38 5.18
C SER A 252 31.88 -21.82 5.95
N ALA A 253 31.27 -20.90 6.71
CA ALA A 253 30.01 -21.11 7.41
C ALA A 253 28.78 -20.68 6.56
N GLY A 254 28.98 -20.32 5.29
CA GLY A 254 27.93 -19.96 4.34
C GLY A 254 27.30 -18.58 4.55
N TYR A 255 27.88 -17.73 5.39
CA TYR A 255 27.44 -16.33 5.57
C TYR A 255 28.12 -15.39 4.57
N VAL A 256 27.48 -14.27 4.24
CA VAL A 256 28.01 -13.22 3.35
C VAL A 256 28.26 -11.93 4.13
N LEU A 257 29.36 -11.90 4.88
CA LEU A 257 29.69 -10.83 5.83
C LEU A 257 30.75 -9.83 5.31
N ALA A 258 31.12 -9.94 4.04
CA ALA A 258 32.07 -9.08 3.37
C ALA A 258 31.59 -8.77 1.94
N GLY A 259 32.32 -7.91 1.24
CA GLY A 259 31.96 -7.48 -0.12
C GLY A 259 30.93 -6.35 -0.16
N PRO A 260 30.74 -5.74 -1.34
CA PRO A 260 29.73 -4.70 -1.51
C PRO A 260 28.32 -5.28 -1.35
N GLU A 261 27.40 -4.41 -0.99
CA GLU A 261 25.97 -4.69 -0.95
C GLU A 261 25.27 -3.60 -1.73
N PHE A 262 24.26 -3.98 -2.49
CA PHE A 262 23.59 -3.08 -3.41
C PHE A 262 22.09 -2.98 -3.10
N LEU A 263 21.49 -1.85 -3.44
CA LEU A 263 20.06 -1.69 -3.62
C LEU A 263 19.82 -1.51 -5.11
N THR A 264 18.89 -2.28 -5.69
CA THR A 264 18.56 -2.18 -7.12
C THR A 264 17.07 -1.93 -7.31
N VAL A 265 16.73 -1.00 -8.20
CA VAL A 265 15.39 -0.87 -8.80
C VAL A 265 15.36 -1.68 -10.08
N PHE A 266 14.37 -2.54 -10.20
CA PHE A 266 14.10 -3.38 -11.36
C PHE A 266 12.81 -2.93 -12.03
N ASN A 267 12.82 -2.87 -13.36
CA ASN A 267 11.65 -2.60 -14.17
C ASN A 267 10.61 -3.71 -13.97
N GLY A 268 9.35 -3.36 -13.68
CA GLY A 268 8.31 -4.34 -13.39
C GLY A 268 7.96 -5.24 -14.56
N LEU A 269 7.88 -4.69 -15.78
CA LEU A 269 7.52 -5.45 -16.98
C LEU A 269 8.57 -6.50 -17.35
N THR A 270 9.86 -6.18 -17.19
CA THR A 270 10.96 -6.97 -17.77
C THR A 270 11.89 -7.61 -16.74
N GLY A 271 11.82 -7.18 -15.48
CA GLY A 271 12.76 -7.53 -14.43
C GLY A 271 14.17 -6.96 -14.66
N ALA A 272 14.37 -6.07 -15.64
CA ALA A 272 15.68 -5.48 -15.95
C ALA A 272 16.14 -4.53 -14.83
N ALA A 273 17.42 -4.56 -14.48
CA ALA A 273 17.99 -3.61 -13.53
C ALA A 273 18.03 -2.20 -14.15
N MET A 274 17.32 -1.24 -13.56
CA MET A 274 17.29 0.15 -14.03
C MET A 274 18.35 1.00 -13.33
N LYS A 275 18.47 0.84 -12.01
CA LYS A 275 19.45 1.57 -11.21
C LYS A 275 19.92 0.74 -10.04
N THR A 276 21.24 0.69 -9.86
CA THR A 276 21.89 0.08 -8.71
C THR A 276 22.73 1.12 -7.98
N VAL A 277 22.60 1.14 -6.66
CA VAL A 277 23.40 1.98 -5.74
C VAL A 277 23.91 1.11 -4.58
N ASN A 278 24.83 1.63 -3.78
CA ASN A 278 25.24 0.95 -2.55
C ASN A 278 24.04 0.84 -1.59
N TYR A 279 23.88 -0.33 -0.98
CA TYR A 279 22.80 -0.58 -0.04
C TYR A 279 22.97 0.28 1.22
N LEU A 280 21.93 1.03 1.56
CA LEU A 280 21.75 1.59 2.89
C LEU A 280 20.53 0.91 3.52
N PRO A 281 20.64 0.47 4.79
CA PRO A 281 21.77 0.65 5.70
C PRO A 281 23.01 -0.22 5.43
N ALA A 282 24.19 0.41 5.37
CA ALA A 282 25.45 -0.27 5.09
C ALA A 282 25.88 -1.22 6.23
N ARG A 283 26.63 -2.28 5.90
CA ARG A 283 27.09 -3.30 6.87
C ARG A 283 27.95 -2.73 7.98
N GLY A 284 28.96 -1.92 7.65
CA GLY A 284 30.04 -1.56 8.58
C GLY A 284 30.73 -2.82 9.13
N SER A 285 31.18 -2.76 10.39
CA SER A 285 31.68 -3.94 11.10
C SER A 285 30.51 -4.78 11.63
N VAL A 286 30.56 -6.11 11.42
CA VAL A 286 29.57 -7.07 11.94
C VAL A 286 29.32 -6.87 13.44
N SER A 287 30.39 -6.64 14.21
CA SER A 287 30.36 -6.40 15.66
C SER A 287 29.52 -5.20 16.10
N ALA A 288 29.34 -4.18 15.26
CA ALA A 288 28.55 -2.99 15.59
C ALA A 288 27.07 -3.31 15.78
N TRP A 289 26.63 -4.47 15.29
CA TRP A 289 25.27 -4.97 15.42
C TRP A 289 25.09 -5.84 16.67
N GLY A 290 26.11 -6.00 17.51
CA GLY A 290 26.01 -6.68 18.81
C GLY A 290 26.32 -8.18 18.81
N ASP A 291 26.79 -8.73 17.69
CA ASP A 291 27.49 -10.02 17.64
C ASP A 291 28.54 -10.03 16.53
N ASN A 292 29.47 -11.00 16.56
CA ASN A 292 30.58 -11.08 15.61
C ASN A 292 30.41 -12.21 14.58
N TYR A 293 29.33 -13.00 14.64
CA TYR A 293 29.16 -14.18 13.80
C TYR A 293 28.18 -13.99 12.65
N GLY A 294 27.44 -12.88 12.62
CA GLY A 294 26.63 -12.49 11.46
C GLY A 294 25.13 -12.57 11.67
N ASN A 295 24.63 -12.64 12.91
CA ASN A 295 23.19 -12.76 13.14
C ASN A 295 22.48 -11.41 13.06
N ARG A 296 22.76 -10.51 14.01
CA ARG A 296 22.05 -9.23 14.13
C ARG A 296 22.29 -8.28 12.96
N VAL A 297 23.48 -8.36 12.35
CA VAL A 297 23.83 -7.55 11.18
C VAL A 297 22.91 -7.83 10.01
N ASP A 298 22.50 -9.07 9.78
CA ASP A 298 21.72 -9.44 8.58
C ASP A 298 20.21 -9.58 8.88
N ARG A 299 19.71 -8.75 9.80
CA ARG A 299 18.28 -8.65 10.09
C ARG A 299 17.68 -7.52 9.27
N PHE A 300 17.15 -7.85 8.10
CA PHE A 300 16.60 -6.88 7.15
C PHE A 300 15.07 -6.87 7.20
N LEU A 301 14.49 -5.69 6.92
CA LEU A 301 13.07 -5.51 6.63
C LEU A 301 12.92 -4.49 5.50
N GLY A 302 11.73 -4.43 4.90
CA GLY A 302 11.39 -3.47 3.87
C GLY A 302 9.87 -3.24 3.77
N GLY A 303 9.49 -2.10 3.21
CA GLY A 303 8.10 -1.67 3.07
C GLY A 303 7.97 -0.39 2.22
N VAL A 304 6.77 0.15 2.14
CA VAL A 304 6.45 1.34 1.31
C VAL A 304 5.80 2.40 2.19
N ALA A 305 6.17 3.66 2.04
CA ALA A 305 5.57 4.76 2.80
C ALA A 305 5.42 6.01 1.94
N ASN A 306 4.27 6.69 2.00
CA ASN A 306 4.05 8.00 1.39
C ASN A 306 4.57 9.10 2.33
N LEU A 307 5.88 9.29 2.38
CA LEU A 307 6.55 10.18 3.34
C LEU A 307 6.29 11.68 3.09
N ASP A 308 5.86 12.05 1.88
CA ASP A 308 5.39 13.41 1.57
C ASP A 308 3.86 13.54 1.60
N GLY A 309 3.15 12.45 1.91
CA GLY A 309 1.69 12.37 1.87
C GLY A 309 1.12 12.27 0.45
N ASN A 310 1.96 12.04 -0.56
CA ASN A 310 1.55 11.98 -1.95
C ASN A 310 2.13 10.77 -2.69
N ARG A 311 3.45 10.59 -2.74
CA ARG A 311 4.08 9.55 -3.57
C ARG A 311 4.81 8.52 -2.71
N PRO A 312 4.81 7.24 -3.13
CA PRO A 312 5.43 6.17 -2.37
C PRO A 312 6.96 6.26 -2.40
N SER A 313 7.57 6.11 -1.24
CA SER A 313 9.00 5.89 -1.03
C SER A 313 9.22 4.43 -0.62
N ALA A 314 10.33 3.83 -1.04
CA ALA A 314 10.76 2.53 -0.55
C ALA A 314 11.51 2.69 0.78
N ILE A 315 11.19 1.84 1.77
CA ILE A 315 11.82 1.83 3.08
C ILE A 315 12.59 0.52 3.23
N PHE A 316 13.85 0.60 3.64
CA PHE A 316 14.66 -0.57 3.98
C PHE A 316 15.30 -0.37 5.36
N SER A 317 15.35 -1.44 6.16
CA SER A 317 15.98 -1.39 7.48
C SER A 317 16.99 -2.50 7.67
N ARG A 318 17.89 -2.29 8.64
CA ARG A 318 18.87 -3.27 9.10
C ARG A 318 18.98 -3.16 10.62
N GLY A 319 18.89 -4.31 11.28
CA GLY A 319 19.04 -4.48 12.72
C GLY A 319 17.85 -3.97 13.54
N TYR A 320 17.44 -4.74 14.55
CA TYR A 320 16.38 -4.34 15.49
C TYR A 320 16.65 -4.74 16.94
N TYR A 321 17.45 -5.78 17.18
CA TYR A 321 17.79 -6.25 18.53
C TYR A 321 18.68 -5.27 19.31
N THR A 322 19.50 -4.49 18.61
CA THR A 322 20.52 -3.61 19.19
C THR A 322 20.56 -2.30 18.41
N ARG A 323 21.56 -2.08 17.55
CA ARG A 323 21.55 -0.99 16.57
C ARG A 323 20.41 -1.24 15.57
N ALA A 324 19.63 -0.20 15.34
CA ALA A 324 18.63 -0.14 14.29
C ALA A 324 18.93 1.02 13.34
N VAL A 325 18.81 0.74 12.05
CA VAL A 325 18.99 1.73 10.99
C VAL A 325 17.88 1.56 9.96
N ILE A 326 17.25 2.65 9.55
CA ILE A 326 16.16 2.69 8.57
C ILE A 326 16.51 3.75 7.53
N ALA A 327 16.41 3.39 6.25
CA ALA A 327 16.70 4.27 5.13
C ALA A 327 15.47 4.37 4.21
N ALA A 328 15.11 5.61 3.88
CA ALA A 328 14.07 5.91 2.91
C ALA A 328 14.68 6.25 1.54
N TRP A 329 14.00 5.81 0.48
CA TRP A 329 14.45 5.94 -0.90
C TRP A 329 13.32 6.40 -1.82
N ASP A 330 13.63 7.36 -2.67
CA ASP A 330 12.75 7.84 -3.73
C ASP A 330 13.30 7.38 -5.09
N TRP A 331 12.43 6.80 -5.92
CA TRP A 331 12.67 6.50 -7.33
C TRP A 331 11.84 7.43 -8.18
N ARG A 332 12.48 8.39 -8.84
CA ARG A 332 11.84 9.49 -9.56
C ARG A 332 12.70 9.86 -10.75
N ASP A 333 12.10 10.01 -11.93
CA ASP A 333 12.79 10.51 -13.13
C ASP A 333 14.10 9.76 -13.46
N GLY A 334 14.11 8.43 -13.26
CA GLY A 334 15.30 7.59 -13.47
C GLY A 334 16.39 7.71 -12.39
N ALA A 335 16.14 8.43 -11.29
CA ALA A 335 17.06 8.61 -10.17
C ALA A 335 16.59 7.86 -8.92
N LEU A 336 17.47 7.01 -8.38
CA LEU A 336 17.31 6.40 -7.06
C LEU A 336 18.07 7.24 -6.03
N THR A 337 17.35 7.91 -5.14
CA THR A 337 17.90 8.86 -4.16
C THR A 337 17.50 8.50 -2.74
N SER A 338 18.45 8.54 -1.79
CA SER A 338 18.09 8.37 -0.38
C SER A 338 17.49 9.67 0.13
N ARG A 339 16.29 9.58 0.71
CA ARG A 339 15.56 10.70 1.28
C ARG A 339 16.10 11.07 2.66
N TRP A 340 16.28 10.06 3.51
CA TRP A 340 16.90 10.17 4.82
C TRP A 340 17.38 8.80 5.32
N VAL A 341 18.22 8.82 6.36
CA VAL A 341 18.65 7.64 7.11
C VAL A 341 18.52 7.92 8.61
N PHE A 342 17.68 7.14 9.28
CA PHE A 342 17.62 7.08 10.74
C PHE A 342 18.62 6.04 11.23
N ASP A 343 19.50 6.40 12.15
CA ASP A 343 20.50 5.48 12.72
C ASP A 343 20.66 5.72 14.23
N THR A 344 20.37 4.68 15.02
CA THR A 344 20.49 4.73 16.49
C THR A 344 21.90 4.97 17.03
N ASP A 345 22.95 4.82 16.20
CA ASP A 345 24.32 5.24 16.52
C ASP A 345 24.54 6.76 16.36
N VAL A 346 23.67 7.45 15.61
CA VAL A 346 23.73 8.89 15.35
C VAL A 346 22.69 9.65 16.18
N ALA A 347 21.41 9.25 16.09
CA ALA A 347 20.29 9.88 16.79
C ALA A 347 19.21 8.84 17.13
N GLY A 348 18.38 9.12 18.15
CA GLY A 348 17.27 8.23 18.51
C GLY A 348 17.70 6.92 19.16
N SER A 349 18.79 6.90 19.94
CA SER A 349 19.33 5.71 20.62
C SER A 349 18.30 4.96 21.50
N ALA A 350 17.21 5.60 21.90
CA ALA A 350 16.10 4.98 22.62
C ALA A 350 15.35 3.91 21.79
N ALA A 351 15.47 3.93 20.46
CA ALA A 351 14.86 2.94 19.57
C ALA A 351 15.67 1.62 19.47
N ARG A 352 16.82 1.51 20.15
CA ARG A 352 17.58 0.26 20.18
C ARG A 352 16.79 -0.86 20.86
N GLY A 353 16.80 -2.04 20.26
CA GLY A 353 16.10 -3.20 20.79
C GLY A 353 14.58 -3.12 20.70
N GLN A 354 14.02 -2.17 19.93
CA GLN A 354 12.57 -1.94 19.84
C GLN A 354 11.93 -2.55 18.59
N GLY A 355 12.69 -2.78 17.52
CA GLY A 355 12.13 -3.29 16.27
C GLY A 355 11.55 -4.69 16.43
N ALA A 356 10.49 -4.99 15.68
CA ALA A 356 9.92 -6.33 15.58
C ALA A 356 10.57 -7.09 14.41
N HIS A 357 10.17 -8.35 14.22
CA HIS A 357 10.44 -9.07 12.96
C HIS A 357 9.64 -8.56 11.76
N TRP A 358 9.01 -7.40 11.89
CA TRP A 358 8.27 -6.69 10.85
C TRP A 358 8.22 -5.19 11.22
N PHE A 359 7.81 -4.36 10.27
CA PHE A 359 7.33 -3.01 10.57
C PHE A 359 6.10 -2.73 9.72
N ALA A 360 5.27 -1.82 10.20
CA ALA A 360 4.11 -1.33 9.45
C ALA A 360 4.30 0.15 9.11
N THR A 361 3.64 0.59 8.05
CA THR A 361 3.66 1.97 7.55
C THR A 361 2.25 2.52 7.52
N GLY A 362 2.11 3.83 7.73
CA GLY A 362 0.82 4.51 7.77
C GLY A 362 0.90 5.83 8.54
N ASP A 363 -0.09 6.68 8.36
CA ASP A 363 -0.16 8.00 9.01
C ASP A 363 -0.52 7.85 10.50
N ALA A 364 0.51 7.79 11.35
CA ALA A 364 0.33 7.45 12.75
C ALA A 364 -0.14 8.67 13.57
N ASN A 365 0.21 9.88 13.14
CA ASN A 365 -0.04 11.13 13.85
C ASN A 365 -1.14 12.02 13.24
N GLY A 366 -1.68 11.66 12.07
CA GLY A 366 -2.76 12.36 11.38
C GLY A 366 -2.32 13.58 10.56
N ASP A 367 -1.04 13.68 10.19
CA ASP A 367 -0.50 14.80 9.39
C ASP A 367 -0.59 14.59 7.87
N GLY A 368 -1.14 13.46 7.44
CA GLY A 368 -1.31 13.05 6.05
C GLY A 368 -0.11 12.30 5.46
N ARG A 369 0.99 12.13 6.20
CA ARG A 369 2.22 11.46 5.75
C ARG A 369 2.39 10.14 6.48
N ASP A 370 2.97 9.16 5.81
CA ASP A 370 3.20 7.87 6.46
C ASP A 370 4.42 7.92 7.39
N ASP A 371 4.25 7.35 8.58
CA ASP A 371 5.29 7.07 9.56
C ASP A 371 5.64 5.57 9.52
N ILE A 372 6.75 5.18 10.17
CA ILE A 372 7.25 3.81 10.23
C ILE A 372 7.09 3.30 11.67
N VAL A 373 6.08 2.46 11.90
CA VAL A 373 5.87 1.73 13.16
C VAL A 373 6.85 0.54 13.19
N TYR A 374 8.05 0.82 13.66
CA TYR A 374 9.18 -0.11 13.76
C TYR A 374 9.12 -0.89 15.08
N GLY A 375 8.09 -1.73 15.22
CA GLY A 375 7.81 -2.46 16.46
C GLY A 375 7.44 -1.53 17.61
N ALA A 376 8.23 -1.54 18.69
CA ALA A 376 8.04 -0.74 19.90
C ALA A 376 8.60 0.70 19.79
N ALA A 377 8.90 1.17 18.58
CA ALA A 377 9.29 2.53 18.26
C ALA A 377 8.63 2.99 16.97
N THR A 378 8.37 4.29 16.85
CA THR A 378 7.83 4.89 15.62
C THR A 378 8.79 5.96 15.12
N ILE A 379 9.15 5.89 13.85
CA ILE A 379 9.98 6.88 13.15
C ILE A 379 9.06 7.71 12.26
N ASP A 380 9.15 9.03 12.36
CA ASP A 380 8.29 9.93 11.60
C ASP A 380 8.66 9.98 10.10
N SER A 381 7.80 10.61 9.32
CA SER A 381 7.99 10.80 7.88
C SER A 381 9.29 11.54 7.48
N TYR A 382 9.96 12.22 8.42
CA TYR A 382 11.23 12.93 8.23
C TYR A 382 12.46 12.13 8.69
N GLY A 383 12.28 10.89 9.16
CA GLY A 383 13.36 10.04 9.64
C GLY A 383 13.82 10.35 11.06
N GLN A 384 12.95 10.94 11.89
CA GLN A 384 13.22 11.23 13.30
C GLN A 384 12.45 10.29 14.21
N LEU A 385 12.98 10.01 15.40
CA LEU A 385 12.27 9.21 16.39
C LEU A 385 11.05 10.00 16.90
N LEU A 386 9.84 9.51 16.60
CA LEU A 386 8.60 10.05 17.13
C LEU A 386 8.42 9.65 18.60
N TYR A 387 8.49 8.34 18.88
CA TYR A 387 8.48 7.80 20.24
C TYR A 387 9.06 6.38 20.32
N THR A 388 9.24 5.90 21.55
CA THR A 388 9.36 4.47 21.86
C THR A 388 8.52 4.11 23.08
N THR A 389 7.86 2.95 23.05
CA THR A 389 7.13 2.39 24.21
C THR A 389 8.07 1.81 25.27
N LYS A 390 9.33 1.52 24.89
CA LYS A 390 10.36 0.84 25.68
C LYS A 390 10.01 -0.60 26.09
N LEU A 391 9.01 -1.20 25.46
CA LEU A 391 8.60 -2.59 25.73
C LEU A 391 9.47 -3.63 25.01
N GLY A 392 10.30 -3.20 24.06
CA GLY A 392 11.29 -4.03 23.38
C GLY A 392 10.75 -4.85 22.21
N HIS A 393 11.64 -5.66 21.64
CA HIS A 393 11.42 -6.53 20.49
C HIS A 393 10.19 -7.46 20.62
N GLY A 394 9.61 -7.81 19.47
CA GLY A 394 8.56 -8.82 19.37
C GLY A 394 8.41 -9.46 17.97
N ASP A 395 7.59 -10.51 17.92
CA ASP A 395 7.33 -11.36 16.76
C ASP A 395 6.07 -11.01 15.95
N ALA A 396 5.15 -10.20 16.49
CA ALA A 396 3.90 -9.81 15.83
C ALA A 396 3.49 -8.36 16.15
N LEU A 397 2.96 -7.69 15.13
CA LEU A 397 2.65 -6.26 15.13
C LEU A 397 1.40 -6.01 14.26
N HIS A 398 0.46 -5.24 14.78
CA HIS A 398 -0.74 -4.82 14.06
C HIS A 398 -0.94 -3.31 14.21
N PHE A 399 -1.09 -2.62 13.10
CA PHE A 399 -1.22 -1.16 13.06
C PHE A 399 -2.43 -0.77 12.21
N GLY A 400 -3.46 -0.21 12.84
CA GLY A 400 -4.71 0.13 12.18
C GLY A 400 -5.69 0.82 13.11
N LYS A 401 -6.94 0.93 12.66
CA LYS A 401 -8.03 1.49 13.45
C LYS A 401 -8.78 0.36 14.18
N PHE A 402 -8.44 0.15 15.46
CA PHE A 402 -9.00 -0.95 16.26
C PHE A 402 -10.13 -0.47 17.17
N ASP A 403 -9.96 0.70 17.80
CA ASP A 403 -10.95 1.31 18.68
C ASP A 403 -11.70 2.40 17.89
N PRO A 404 -12.96 2.15 17.47
CA PRO A 404 -13.73 3.13 16.69
C PRO A 404 -14.05 4.40 17.49
N ASP A 405 -14.11 4.31 18.83
CA ASP A 405 -14.50 5.42 19.71
C ASP A 405 -13.30 6.30 20.12
N ARG A 406 -12.07 5.82 19.90
CA ARG A 406 -10.85 6.58 20.16
C ARG A 406 -10.40 7.32 18.91
N ALA A 407 -9.93 8.57 19.02
CA ALA A 407 -9.32 9.28 17.90
C ALA A 407 -8.00 8.62 17.45
N GLY A 408 -7.65 8.78 16.16
CA GLY A 408 -6.41 8.25 15.60
C GLY A 408 -6.37 6.73 15.46
N LEU A 409 -5.18 6.22 15.12
CA LEU A 409 -4.88 4.80 14.96
C LEU A 409 -4.27 4.21 16.24
N GLN A 410 -4.22 2.88 16.31
CA GLN A 410 -3.61 2.16 17.42
C GLN A 410 -2.64 1.10 16.89
N VAL A 411 -1.69 0.74 17.75
CA VAL A 411 -0.73 -0.34 17.49
C VAL A 411 -0.92 -1.41 18.57
N TYR A 412 -1.27 -2.61 18.15
CA TYR A 412 -1.24 -3.80 19.00
C TYR A 412 0.04 -4.58 18.74
N MET A 413 0.79 -4.89 19.80
CA MET A 413 2.07 -5.58 19.68
C MET A 413 2.27 -6.56 20.84
N ILE A 414 2.99 -7.64 20.57
CA ILE A 414 3.51 -8.58 21.58
C ILE A 414 5.03 -8.36 21.79
N HIS A 415 5.56 -8.84 22.92
CA HIS A 415 6.97 -8.64 23.28
C HIS A 415 7.64 -9.93 23.74
N GLU A 416 8.88 -10.16 23.29
CA GLU A 416 9.61 -11.41 23.52
C GLU A 416 10.33 -11.44 24.87
N SER A 417 10.89 -10.31 25.31
CA SER A 417 11.81 -10.28 26.46
C SER A 417 11.14 -9.81 27.76
N PRO A 418 10.99 -10.67 28.78
CA PRO A 418 10.40 -10.28 30.06
C PRO A 418 11.13 -9.14 30.76
N ALA A 419 12.45 -9.07 30.59
CA ALA A 419 13.26 -8.00 31.15
C ALA A 419 12.96 -6.62 30.53
N ALA A 420 12.46 -6.58 29.29
CA ALA A 420 12.07 -5.35 28.61
C ALA A 420 10.61 -4.99 28.89
N TYR A 421 9.69 -5.94 28.69
CA TYR A 421 8.26 -5.64 28.72
C TYR A 421 7.67 -5.54 30.14
N GLY A 422 8.36 -6.07 31.15
CA GLY A 422 7.89 -6.08 32.54
C GLY A 422 6.54 -6.77 32.71
N ALA A 423 5.48 -5.99 32.97
CA ALA A 423 4.13 -6.51 33.16
C ALA A 423 3.29 -6.58 31.85
N SER A 424 3.81 -6.05 30.74
CA SER A 424 3.05 -5.84 29.50
C SER A 424 3.65 -6.63 28.34
N GLY A 425 3.57 -7.96 28.41
CA GLY A 425 4.05 -8.87 27.34
C GLY A 425 3.26 -8.76 26.04
N SER A 426 2.07 -8.16 26.09
CA SER A 426 1.35 -7.64 24.93
C SER A 426 0.56 -6.39 25.32
N GLY A 427 0.17 -5.58 24.35
CA GLY A 427 -0.63 -4.39 24.65
C GLY A 427 -1.01 -3.59 23.42
N LEU A 428 -1.98 -2.71 23.63
CA LEU A 428 -2.44 -1.72 22.67
C LEU A 428 -1.89 -0.36 23.07
N HIS A 429 -1.29 0.37 22.15
CA HIS A 429 -0.84 1.74 22.37
C HIS A 429 -1.35 2.68 21.28
N ASP A 430 -1.44 3.95 21.64
CA ASP A 430 -1.78 5.03 20.75
C ASP A 430 -0.69 5.23 19.69
N ALA A 431 -1.06 5.20 18.41
CA ALA A 431 -0.08 5.20 17.32
C ALA A 431 0.65 6.54 17.14
N ALA A 432 0.09 7.66 17.60
CA ALA A 432 0.72 8.97 17.47
C ALA A 432 1.72 9.24 18.60
N THR A 433 1.43 8.71 19.80
CA THR A 433 2.12 9.10 21.03
C THR A 433 2.91 7.98 21.71
N GLY A 434 2.64 6.72 21.37
CA GLY A 434 3.20 5.57 22.07
C GLY A 434 2.63 5.32 23.46
N ALA A 435 1.63 6.10 23.88
CA ALA A 435 1.01 5.95 25.18
C ALA A 435 0.29 4.60 25.25
N LEU A 436 0.69 3.76 26.21
CA LEU A 436 0.03 2.47 26.44
C LEU A 436 -1.42 2.71 26.86
N ILE A 437 -2.36 2.19 26.06
CA ILE A 437 -3.79 2.23 26.36
C ILE A 437 -4.08 1.14 27.40
N TRP A 438 -3.55 -0.06 27.17
CA TRP A 438 -3.55 -1.15 28.13
C TRP A 438 -2.43 -2.16 27.82
N GLY A 439 -2.06 -2.96 28.82
CA GLY A 439 -1.12 -4.08 28.65
C GLY A 439 -1.61 -5.35 29.36
N ALA A 440 -1.17 -6.50 28.85
CA ALA A 440 -1.46 -7.81 29.42
C ALA A 440 -0.16 -8.54 29.81
N SER A 441 -0.23 -9.34 30.86
CA SER A 441 0.92 -10.10 31.37
C SER A 441 1.42 -11.12 30.34
N GLY A 442 2.73 -11.09 30.09
CA GLY A 442 3.44 -12.16 29.39
C GLY A 442 3.80 -13.34 30.29
N SER A 443 3.35 -13.35 31.55
CA SER A 443 3.67 -14.38 32.55
C SER A 443 5.17 -14.64 32.69
N ASN A 444 5.99 -13.58 32.60
CA ASN A 444 7.45 -13.63 32.65
C ASN A 444 8.09 -14.61 31.64
N ALA A 445 7.48 -14.75 30.46
CA ALA A 445 7.95 -15.58 29.37
C ALA A 445 7.73 -14.87 28.02
N ASP A 446 8.34 -15.41 26.96
CA ASP A 446 8.09 -14.96 25.59
C ASP A 446 6.60 -15.09 25.21
N VAL A 447 6.08 -14.03 24.57
CA VAL A 447 4.76 -13.94 23.94
C VAL A 447 4.90 -13.98 22.41
N GLY A 448 5.36 -15.09 21.84
CA GLY A 448 5.74 -15.16 20.42
C GLY A 448 4.62 -15.09 19.36
N ARG A 449 3.35 -14.85 19.75
CA ARG A 449 2.19 -14.63 18.84
C ARG A 449 1.14 -13.76 19.50
N GLY A 450 0.50 -12.91 18.71
CA GLY A 450 -0.75 -12.26 19.06
C GLY A 450 -1.37 -11.60 17.85
N VAL A 451 -2.68 -11.35 17.94
CA VAL A 451 -3.48 -10.71 16.90
C VAL A 451 -4.48 -9.73 17.48
N CYS A 452 -4.94 -8.78 16.68
CA CYS A 452 -6.06 -7.91 17.03
C CYS A 452 -7.05 -7.77 15.86
N PHE A 453 -8.22 -8.39 16.00
CA PHE A 453 -9.27 -8.51 14.99
C PHE A 453 -10.64 -8.38 15.66
N ASP A 454 -11.58 -7.71 14.99
CA ASP A 454 -12.98 -7.73 15.41
C ASP A 454 -13.60 -9.09 15.05
N VAL A 455 -13.87 -9.91 16.07
CA VAL A 455 -14.39 -11.27 15.91
C VAL A 455 -15.68 -11.49 16.70
N ASP A 456 -15.97 -10.64 17.69
CA ASP A 456 -17.07 -10.83 18.63
C ASP A 456 -17.99 -9.58 18.68
N PRO A 457 -19.16 -9.62 18.02
CA PRO A 457 -20.06 -8.47 17.92
C PRO A 457 -20.66 -8.04 19.26
N ASN A 458 -20.43 -8.77 20.36
CA ASN A 458 -20.86 -8.38 21.70
C ASN A 458 -19.98 -7.28 22.31
N TYR A 459 -18.82 -6.98 21.71
CA TYR A 459 -17.88 -5.97 22.18
C TYR A 459 -17.55 -5.01 21.03
N PRO A 460 -17.79 -3.69 21.18
CA PRO A 460 -17.40 -2.73 20.15
C PRO A 460 -15.87 -2.66 19.97
N GLY A 461 -15.42 -2.59 18.71
CA GLY A 461 -14.01 -2.52 18.35
C GLY A 461 -13.36 -3.89 18.13
N ALA A 462 -12.06 -3.91 17.84
CA ALA A 462 -11.35 -5.16 17.61
C ALA A 462 -10.89 -5.82 18.91
N GLU A 463 -11.16 -7.12 19.07
CA GLU A 463 -10.58 -7.93 20.13
C GLU A 463 -9.11 -8.19 19.89
N CYS A 464 -8.29 -8.15 20.94
CA CYS A 464 -6.90 -8.54 20.86
C CYS A 464 -6.59 -9.74 21.78
N TRP A 465 -5.81 -10.70 21.27
CA TRP A 465 -5.37 -11.86 22.04
C TRP A 465 -3.98 -12.32 21.62
N ALA A 466 -3.27 -12.93 22.57
CA ALA A 466 -1.91 -13.41 22.37
C ALA A 466 -1.71 -14.75 23.07
N SER A 467 -0.61 -15.44 22.75
CA SER A 467 -0.25 -16.74 23.32
C SER A 467 -0.22 -16.75 24.86
N ARG A 468 -0.15 -15.55 25.45
CA ARG A 468 -0.31 -15.26 26.88
C ARG A 468 -1.13 -13.98 27.04
N GLY A 469 -1.78 -13.81 28.20
CA GLY A 469 -2.50 -12.58 28.55
C GLY A 469 -4.02 -12.59 28.31
N GLY A 470 -4.54 -13.64 27.68
CA GLY A 470 -5.99 -13.89 27.48
C GLY A 470 -6.59 -13.21 26.25
N HIS A 471 -7.91 -13.35 26.11
CA HIS A 471 -8.75 -12.70 25.09
C HIS A 471 -9.33 -11.40 25.64
N ARG A 472 -9.13 -10.28 24.96
CA ARG A 472 -9.49 -8.95 25.48
C ARG A 472 -10.22 -8.13 24.45
N THR A 473 -11.14 -7.31 24.93
CA THR A 473 -11.75 -6.22 24.14
C THR A 473 -10.69 -5.20 23.73
N VAL A 474 -11.04 -4.31 22.80
CA VAL A 474 -10.15 -3.22 22.39
C VAL A 474 -9.73 -2.28 23.53
N THR A 475 -10.57 -2.15 24.56
CA THR A 475 -10.29 -1.32 25.76
C THR A 475 -9.42 -2.04 26.80
N GLY A 476 -9.09 -3.31 26.57
CA GLY A 476 -8.25 -4.13 27.45
C GLY A 476 -9.01 -4.95 28.49
N ALA A 477 -10.35 -4.81 28.55
CA ALA A 477 -11.18 -5.64 29.42
C ALA A 477 -11.07 -7.12 29.03
N LEU A 478 -10.89 -7.99 30.04
CA LEU A 478 -10.71 -9.43 29.83
C LEU A 478 -12.05 -10.10 29.50
N ILE A 479 -12.16 -10.68 28.31
CA ILE A 479 -13.30 -11.49 27.87
C ILE A 479 -13.15 -12.92 28.41
N ASN A 480 -11.94 -13.48 28.28
CA ASN A 480 -11.62 -14.83 28.74
C ASN A 480 -10.13 -14.95 29.08
N SER A 481 -9.77 -15.67 30.14
CA SER A 481 -8.37 -15.96 30.47
C SER A 481 -7.70 -16.86 29.43
N THR A 482 -8.48 -17.70 28.75
CA THR A 482 -7.99 -18.55 27.64
C THR A 482 -8.18 -17.80 26.33
N ALA A 483 -7.08 -17.59 25.61
CA ALA A 483 -7.08 -16.94 24.30
C ALA A 483 -7.58 -17.90 23.19
N PRO A 484 -8.26 -17.39 22.14
CA PRO A 484 -8.56 -18.16 20.95
C PRO A 484 -7.30 -18.76 20.32
N SER A 485 -7.38 -19.98 19.77
CA SER A 485 -6.21 -20.71 19.28
C SER A 485 -5.65 -20.23 17.94
N SER A 486 -6.47 -19.54 17.12
CA SER A 486 -6.03 -19.00 15.84
C SER A 486 -5.38 -17.63 16.08
N MET A 487 -4.07 -17.51 15.85
CA MET A 487 -3.24 -16.33 16.16
C MET A 487 -2.16 -16.14 15.09
N ASN A 488 -2.58 -15.98 13.83
CA ASN A 488 -1.66 -15.75 12.72
C ASN A 488 -2.15 -14.62 11.84
N PHE A 489 -2.89 -14.94 10.78
CA PHE A 489 -3.47 -13.96 9.87
C PHE A 489 -4.94 -13.71 10.21
N GLY A 490 -5.49 -12.63 9.68
CA GLY A 490 -6.91 -12.36 9.62
C GLY A 490 -7.26 -12.03 8.18
N VAL A 491 -8.41 -12.52 7.72
CA VAL A 491 -8.96 -12.25 6.39
C VAL A 491 -10.42 -11.84 6.52
N TRP A 492 -10.86 -10.80 5.82
CA TRP A 492 -12.29 -10.58 5.62
C TRP A 492 -12.76 -11.50 4.49
N TRP A 493 -13.45 -12.59 4.85
CA TRP A 493 -13.76 -13.69 3.92
C TRP A 493 -15.26 -13.84 3.66
N ASP A 494 -16.09 -13.74 4.70
CA ASP A 494 -17.53 -13.93 4.56
C ASP A 494 -18.30 -12.64 4.24
N GLY A 495 -19.60 -12.63 4.53
CA GLY A 495 -20.48 -11.54 4.13
C GLY A 495 -20.64 -10.42 5.17
N ASP A 496 -20.24 -10.64 6.42
CA ASP A 496 -20.36 -9.65 7.49
C ASP A 496 -19.08 -8.81 7.65
N LEU A 497 -19.04 -7.95 8.68
CA LEU A 497 -17.92 -7.02 8.91
C LEU A 497 -16.92 -7.54 9.95
N LEU A 498 -17.19 -8.68 10.59
CA LEU A 498 -16.20 -9.34 11.46
C LEU A 498 -15.09 -9.88 10.57
N ARG A 499 -13.90 -10.05 11.15
CA ARG A 499 -12.72 -10.54 10.44
C ARG A 499 -12.46 -11.99 10.82
N GLU A 500 -12.27 -12.87 9.85
CA GLU A 500 -12.02 -14.29 10.09
C GLU A 500 -10.54 -14.54 10.40
N PRO A 501 -10.19 -15.14 11.54
CA PRO A 501 -8.83 -15.60 11.76
C PRO A 501 -8.43 -16.71 10.79
N MET A 502 -7.26 -16.57 10.19
CA MET A 502 -6.64 -17.58 9.33
C MET A 502 -5.44 -18.21 10.06
N GLY A 503 -5.57 -19.50 10.38
CA GLY A 503 -4.53 -20.30 11.00
C GLY A 503 -4.03 -21.38 10.06
N SER A 504 -2.75 -21.34 9.66
CA SER A 504 -2.19 -22.23 8.65
C SER A 504 -3.02 -22.20 7.36
N VAL A 505 -3.69 -23.29 7.01
CA VAL A 505 -4.47 -23.47 5.78
C VAL A 505 -5.97 -23.18 5.95
N ALA A 506 -6.42 -22.85 7.17
CA ALA A 506 -7.84 -22.74 7.49
C ALA A 506 -8.26 -21.30 7.79
N VAL A 507 -9.30 -20.84 7.11
CA VAL A 507 -10.07 -19.63 7.44
C VAL A 507 -11.19 -20.04 8.39
N GLN A 508 -11.30 -19.35 9.53
CA GLN A 508 -12.18 -19.75 10.61
C GLN A 508 -13.08 -18.60 11.06
N LYS A 509 -14.35 -18.89 11.33
CA LYS A 509 -15.28 -17.96 11.97
C LYS A 509 -15.34 -18.21 13.46
N TRP A 510 -15.23 -17.16 14.26
CA TRP A 510 -15.42 -17.21 15.70
C TRP A 510 -16.90 -17.34 16.06
N ASN A 511 -17.22 -18.21 17.00
CA ASN A 511 -18.54 -18.28 17.62
C ASN A 511 -18.45 -17.72 19.06
N PRO A 512 -18.99 -16.52 19.33
CA PRO A 512 -18.98 -15.90 20.65
C PRO A 512 -19.63 -16.73 21.76
N ALA A 513 -20.72 -17.43 21.43
CA ALA A 513 -21.53 -18.15 22.41
C ALA A 513 -20.79 -19.38 22.95
N THR A 514 -20.10 -20.11 22.08
CA THR A 514 -19.35 -21.32 22.45
C THR A 514 -17.87 -21.08 22.65
N ARG A 515 -17.36 -19.93 22.19
CA ARG A 515 -15.94 -19.54 22.19
C ARG A 515 -15.06 -20.53 21.43
N THR A 516 -15.55 -20.96 20.27
CA THR A 516 -14.89 -21.93 19.39
C THR A 516 -14.87 -21.41 17.96
N PHE A 517 -14.03 -22.02 17.13
CA PHE A 517 -13.96 -21.74 15.69
C PHE A 517 -14.75 -22.76 14.87
N SER A 518 -15.37 -22.29 13.79
CA SER A 518 -15.86 -23.14 12.68
C SER A 518 -15.10 -22.80 11.40
N THR A 519 -14.63 -23.81 10.68
CA THR A 519 -13.90 -23.60 9.42
C THR A 519 -14.85 -23.20 8.29
N LEU A 520 -14.53 -22.09 7.60
CA LEU A 520 -15.22 -21.64 6.38
C LEU A 520 -14.53 -22.12 5.11
N LEU A 521 -13.20 -22.15 5.13
CA LEU A 521 -12.35 -22.65 4.05
C LEU A 521 -11.17 -23.40 4.65
N ASP A 522 -10.83 -24.56 4.09
CA ASP A 522 -9.56 -25.24 4.32
C ASP A 522 -8.86 -25.42 2.97
N THR A 523 -7.78 -24.67 2.72
CA THR A 523 -7.09 -24.75 1.43
C THR A 523 -6.44 -26.12 1.21
N SER A 524 -6.16 -26.88 2.28
CA SER A 524 -5.54 -28.20 2.17
C SER A 524 -6.46 -29.25 1.57
N SER A 525 -7.79 -29.09 1.67
CA SER A 525 -8.74 -29.97 0.98
C SER A 525 -8.64 -29.88 -0.54
N TYR A 526 -7.98 -28.84 -1.06
CA TYR A 526 -7.70 -28.63 -2.48
C TYR A 526 -6.22 -28.84 -2.83
N GLY A 527 -5.37 -29.25 -1.87
CA GLY A 527 -3.93 -29.44 -2.07
C GLY A 527 -3.05 -28.23 -1.71
N GLY A 528 -3.64 -27.16 -1.17
CA GLY A 528 -2.93 -25.96 -0.71
C GLY A 528 -2.15 -26.20 0.59
N THR A 529 -1.03 -25.51 0.75
CA THR A 529 -0.19 -25.55 1.95
C THR A 529 0.51 -24.21 2.18
N THR A 530 1.07 -24.04 3.37
CA THR A 530 1.69 -22.79 3.82
C THR A 530 3.22 -22.83 3.75
N ASN A 531 3.81 -21.70 4.12
CA ASN A 531 5.24 -21.39 4.03
C ASN A 531 5.85 -21.19 5.42
N ASN A 532 7.18 -21.09 5.46
CA ASN A 532 7.93 -20.60 6.62
C ASN A 532 7.80 -21.44 7.90
N GLY A 533 7.64 -22.77 7.74
CA GLY A 533 7.62 -23.72 8.84
C GLY A 533 6.47 -23.45 9.81
N THR A 534 6.80 -23.25 11.09
CA THR A 534 5.78 -22.99 12.13
C THR A 534 5.12 -21.61 12.01
N LYS A 535 5.69 -20.67 11.24
CA LYS A 535 5.01 -19.41 10.92
C LYS A 535 3.77 -19.66 10.07
N ALA A 536 3.79 -20.71 9.24
CA ALA A 536 2.63 -21.22 8.50
C ALA A 536 1.87 -20.09 7.78
N THR A 537 2.62 -19.26 7.04
CA THR A 537 2.08 -18.09 6.34
C THR A 537 1.60 -18.48 4.94
N PRO A 538 0.57 -17.81 4.41
CA PRO A 538 0.28 -17.88 2.98
C PRO A 538 1.43 -17.24 2.18
N VAL A 539 1.39 -17.39 0.86
CA VAL A 539 2.23 -16.60 -0.05
C VAL A 539 1.86 -15.12 0.10
N LEU A 540 0.56 -14.83 0.14
CA LEU A 540 -0.01 -13.50 0.26
C LEU A 540 -1.49 -13.58 0.67
N THR A 541 -1.98 -12.61 1.45
CA THR A 541 -3.41 -12.26 1.52
C THR A 541 -3.60 -10.79 1.13
N ALA A 542 -4.57 -10.52 0.25
CA ALA A 542 -4.93 -9.17 -0.18
C ALA A 542 -6.29 -9.17 -0.92
N ASP A 543 -7.02 -8.06 -0.94
CA ASP A 543 -8.08 -7.81 -1.95
C ASP A 543 -7.42 -7.64 -3.31
N LEU A 544 -7.28 -8.75 -4.05
CA LEU A 544 -6.57 -8.78 -5.34
C LEU A 544 -7.52 -8.47 -6.49
N PHE A 545 -8.81 -8.76 -6.35
CA PHE A 545 -9.87 -8.52 -7.33
C PHE A 545 -11.23 -8.84 -6.68
N GLY A 546 -12.32 -8.72 -7.42
CA GLY A 546 -13.66 -8.88 -6.86
C GLY A 546 -14.05 -7.66 -6.03
N ASP A 547 -14.87 -7.86 -5.00
CA ASP A 547 -15.24 -6.80 -4.07
C ASP A 547 -14.22 -6.71 -2.92
N TRP A 548 -14.53 -5.98 -1.85
CA TRP A 548 -13.60 -5.60 -0.77
C TRP A 548 -12.96 -6.75 0.04
N ARG A 549 -13.33 -8.00 -0.21
CA ARG A 549 -12.90 -9.14 0.61
C ARG A 549 -11.58 -9.70 0.12
N GLU A 550 -10.85 -10.33 1.02
CA GLU A 550 -9.45 -10.64 0.79
C GLU A 550 -9.29 -12.02 0.11
N GLU A 551 -8.60 -12.05 -1.02
CA GLU A 551 -8.07 -13.28 -1.61
C GLU A 551 -6.94 -13.86 -0.77
N ILE A 552 -6.79 -15.18 -0.88
CA ILE A 552 -5.72 -15.94 -0.24
C ILE A 552 -4.90 -16.65 -1.31
N VAL A 553 -3.60 -16.38 -1.35
CA VAL A 553 -2.65 -17.07 -2.21
C VAL A 553 -1.86 -18.07 -1.39
N VAL A 554 -1.97 -19.34 -1.70
CA VAL A 554 -1.14 -20.42 -1.14
C VAL A 554 -0.45 -21.19 -2.25
N ARG A 555 0.64 -21.87 -1.92
CA ARG A 555 1.24 -22.84 -2.85
C ARG A 555 0.53 -24.18 -2.77
N ASN A 556 0.61 -24.99 -3.82
CA ASN A 556 0.32 -26.41 -3.67
C ASN A 556 1.52 -27.16 -3.03
N SER A 557 1.26 -28.37 -2.52
CA SER A 557 2.28 -29.21 -1.87
C SER A 557 3.46 -29.57 -2.78
N SER A 558 3.24 -29.67 -4.09
CA SER A 558 4.25 -30.00 -5.09
C SER A 558 5.06 -28.80 -5.61
N ASN A 559 4.75 -27.57 -5.17
CA ASN A 559 5.38 -26.32 -5.67
C ASN A 559 5.28 -26.14 -7.20
N THR A 560 4.14 -26.51 -7.80
CA THR A 560 3.90 -26.37 -9.25
C THR A 560 2.86 -25.31 -9.60
N GLU A 561 2.11 -24.82 -8.63
CA GLU A 561 1.13 -23.75 -8.83
C GLU A 561 0.96 -22.88 -7.58
N LEU A 562 0.62 -21.62 -7.81
CA LEU A 562 -0.07 -20.79 -6.83
C LEU A 562 -1.57 -21.06 -6.94
N MET A 563 -2.24 -21.16 -5.81
CA MET A 563 -3.68 -21.32 -5.69
C MET A 563 -4.25 -20.04 -5.10
N VAL A 564 -4.95 -19.26 -5.92
CA VAL A 564 -5.57 -17.99 -5.52
C VAL A 564 -7.04 -18.23 -5.20
N PHE A 565 -7.36 -18.30 -3.91
CA PHE A 565 -8.72 -18.51 -3.41
C PHE A 565 -9.45 -17.17 -3.29
N SER A 566 -10.72 -17.15 -3.70
CA SER A 566 -11.63 -16.00 -3.55
C SER A 566 -12.99 -16.48 -3.07
N THR A 567 -13.72 -15.60 -2.39
CA THR A 567 -14.97 -15.94 -1.72
C THR A 567 -16.18 -15.89 -2.66
N ALA A 568 -17.08 -16.86 -2.53
CA ALA A 568 -18.38 -16.91 -3.24
C ALA A 568 -19.58 -16.68 -2.29
N ILE A 569 -19.32 -16.18 -1.10
CA ILE A 569 -20.34 -15.85 -0.10
C ILE A 569 -20.90 -14.47 -0.45
N PRO A 570 -22.21 -14.23 -0.52
CA PRO A 570 -22.72 -12.88 -0.78
C PRO A 570 -22.51 -11.91 0.39
N THR A 571 -22.30 -10.63 0.08
CA THR A 571 -22.31 -9.53 1.06
C THR A 571 -23.21 -8.39 0.61
N THR A 572 -23.83 -7.70 1.57
CA THR A 572 -24.57 -6.45 1.33
C THR A 572 -23.69 -5.21 1.53
N THR A 573 -22.48 -5.40 2.03
CA THR A 573 -21.52 -4.34 2.31
C THR A 573 -20.90 -3.83 1.01
N ARG A 574 -20.83 -2.50 0.89
CA ARG A 574 -20.17 -1.80 -0.20
C ARG A 574 -19.03 -0.96 0.35
N ILE A 575 -17.80 -1.35 0.04
CA ILE A 575 -16.57 -0.64 0.41
C ILE A 575 -15.73 -0.53 -0.87
N ASN A 576 -14.94 0.53 -1.00
CA ASN A 576 -13.89 0.59 -2.01
C ASN A 576 -12.97 -0.63 -1.88
N THR A 577 -12.34 -1.05 -2.98
CA THR A 577 -11.26 -2.04 -2.90
C THR A 577 -10.25 -1.62 -1.83
N LEU A 578 -9.84 -2.54 -0.97
CA LEU A 578 -8.92 -2.26 0.13
C LEU A 578 -7.54 -1.85 -0.39
N MET A 579 -7.19 -2.23 -1.62
CA MET A 579 -5.97 -1.77 -2.28
C MET A 579 -5.97 -0.27 -2.62
N HIS A 580 -7.13 0.40 -2.52
CA HIS A 580 -7.22 1.86 -2.60
C HIS A 580 -7.25 2.54 -1.22
N ASP A 581 -7.14 1.80 -0.12
CA ASP A 581 -6.72 2.35 1.17
C ASP A 581 -5.18 2.33 1.24
N PRO A 582 -4.48 3.48 1.13
CA PRO A 582 -3.01 3.51 1.08
C PRO A 582 -2.35 2.87 2.30
N HIS A 583 -3.01 2.91 3.46
CA HIS A 583 -2.55 2.26 4.68
C HIS A 583 -2.53 0.74 4.51
N TYR A 584 -3.65 0.12 4.13
CA TYR A 584 -3.75 -1.30 3.80
C TYR A 584 -2.78 -1.70 2.68
N ARG A 585 -2.78 -0.97 1.55
CA ARG A 585 -1.97 -1.29 0.37
C ARG A 585 -0.46 -1.28 0.66
N SER A 586 0.00 -0.36 1.49
CA SER A 586 1.41 -0.29 1.90
C SER A 586 1.81 -1.48 2.79
N GLN A 587 0.93 -1.92 3.69
CA GLN A 587 1.16 -3.11 4.51
C GLN A 587 1.12 -4.41 3.69
N VAL A 588 0.28 -4.48 2.65
CA VAL A 588 0.30 -5.58 1.67
C VAL A 588 1.67 -5.66 0.97
N ALA A 589 2.24 -4.53 0.54
CA ALA A 589 3.58 -4.51 -0.07
C ALA A 589 4.68 -5.03 0.87
N ALA A 590 4.54 -4.78 2.18
CA ALA A 590 5.49 -5.18 3.21
C ALA A 590 5.25 -6.60 3.76
N GLN A 591 4.19 -7.30 3.33
CA GLN A 591 3.78 -8.57 3.92
C GLN A 591 4.86 -9.67 3.83
N ASN A 592 5.74 -9.61 2.82
CA ASN A 592 6.85 -10.57 2.64
C ASN A 592 8.06 -10.33 3.55
N ALA A 593 8.07 -9.24 4.32
CA ALA A 593 9.23 -8.85 5.13
C ALA A 593 9.31 -9.65 6.44
N GLY A 594 10.49 -10.22 6.73
CA GLY A 594 10.78 -10.86 8.01
C GLY A 594 9.77 -11.96 8.38
N TYR A 595 9.00 -11.74 9.45
CA TYR A 595 7.86 -12.58 9.79
C TYR A 595 6.56 -11.91 9.35
N ASN A 596 5.96 -12.44 8.28
CA ASN A 596 4.78 -11.89 7.62
C ASN A 596 3.67 -11.56 8.62
N GLN A 597 3.06 -10.39 8.49
CA GLN A 597 1.91 -9.96 9.30
C GLN A 597 0.73 -9.60 8.38
N PRO A 598 -0.52 -9.80 8.82
CA PRO A 598 -1.69 -9.44 8.04
C PRO A 598 -1.84 -7.91 7.92
N PRO A 599 -2.32 -7.40 6.77
CA PRO A 599 -2.55 -5.98 6.56
C PRO A 599 -3.78 -5.50 7.35
N HIS A 600 -3.84 -4.20 7.60
CA HIS A 600 -4.95 -3.54 8.31
C HIS A 600 -5.39 -2.30 7.56
N THR A 601 -6.61 -1.82 7.81
CA THR A 601 -7.17 -0.63 7.17
C THR A 601 -6.92 0.65 7.99
N SER A 602 -6.87 1.81 7.32
CA SER A 602 -6.81 3.14 7.96
C SER A 602 -8.09 3.50 8.72
N PHE A 603 -9.19 2.82 8.44
CA PHE A 603 -10.49 2.98 9.09
C PHE A 603 -10.93 1.70 9.78
N TYR A 604 -11.87 1.81 10.73
CA TYR A 604 -12.40 0.64 11.42
C TYR A 604 -13.29 -0.15 10.46
N LEU A 605 -12.87 -1.36 10.13
CA LEU A 605 -13.63 -2.31 9.34
C LEU A 605 -14.03 -3.48 10.25
N GLY A 606 -15.20 -3.33 10.86
CA GLY A 606 -15.69 -4.16 11.94
C GLY A 606 -17.20 -4.06 12.15
N HIS A 607 -17.74 -4.89 13.05
CA HIS A 607 -19.14 -4.89 13.43
C HIS A 607 -19.62 -3.51 13.88
N GLY A 608 -20.82 -3.12 13.44
CA GLY A 608 -21.41 -1.83 13.77
C GLY A 608 -20.85 -0.64 12.99
N ALA A 609 -19.80 -0.82 12.17
CA ALA A 609 -19.33 0.24 11.28
C ALA A 609 -20.39 0.60 10.23
N THR A 610 -20.71 1.89 10.10
CA THR A 610 -21.68 2.42 9.13
C THR A 610 -21.05 3.31 8.07
N SER A 611 -19.74 3.56 8.15
CA SER A 611 -19.00 4.43 7.23
C SER A 611 -17.57 3.95 7.06
N PHE A 612 -17.07 4.01 5.83
CA PHE A 612 -15.72 3.59 5.46
C PHE A 612 -15.03 4.79 4.80
N PRO A 613 -14.45 5.71 5.60
CA PRO A 613 -13.88 6.94 5.07
C PRO A 613 -12.68 6.64 4.16
N GLN A 614 -12.66 7.30 2.99
CA GLN A 614 -11.57 7.24 2.03
C GLN A 614 -10.69 8.48 2.22
N ALA A 615 -9.40 8.28 2.47
CA ALA A 615 -8.43 9.37 2.42
C ALA A 615 -8.36 9.95 1.00
N PRO A 616 -8.04 11.24 0.82
CA PRO A 616 -7.78 11.79 -0.51
C PRO A 616 -6.72 10.95 -1.22
N VAL A 617 -7.00 10.56 -2.47
CA VAL A 617 -6.14 9.72 -3.30
C VAL A 617 -6.21 10.15 -4.75
N HIS A 618 -5.19 9.80 -5.53
CA HIS A 618 -5.16 9.99 -6.98
C HIS A 618 -4.45 8.82 -7.67
N VAL A 619 -4.79 8.54 -8.93
CA VAL A 619 -4.04 7.58 -9.74
C VAL A 619 -2.78 8.22 -10.33
N PRO A 620 -1.76 7.42 -10.71
CA PRO A 620 -0.67 7.84 -11.57
C PRO A 620 -1.16 8.58 -12.78
N TYR A 621 -0.41 9.60 -13.15
CA TYR A 621 -0.68 10.41 -14.31
C TYR A 621 0.64 10.66 -15.03
N ASP A 622 0.76 10.07 -16.23
CA ASP A 622 1.97 10.15 -17.07
C ASP A 622 2.20 11.54 -17.68
N GLY A 623 1.28 12.46 -17.41
CA GLY A 623 1.36 13.83 -17.88
C GLY A 623 0.71 14.10 -19.23
N THR A 624 0.03 13.11 -19.83
CA THR A 624 -0.55 13.19 -21.18
C THR A 624 -2.08 13.02 -21.18
N GLY A 625 -2.77 13.53 -22.18
CA GLY A 625 -4.21 13.34 -22.31
C GLY A 625 -5.05 14.09 -21.27
N THR A 626 -6.14 13.48 -20.78
CA THR A 626 -7.13 14.19 -19.95
C THR A 626 -6.77 14.18 -18.46
N VAL A 627 -6.54 15.37 -17.89
CA VAL A 627 -6.42 15.64 -16.45
C VAL A 627 -7.75 16.15 -15.90
N GLN A 628 -8.31 15.48 -14.89
CA GLN A 628 -9.50 15.99 -14.21
C GLN A 628 -9.15 17.18 -13.31
N ALA A 629 -9.95 18.25 -13.32
CA ALA A 629 -9.59 19.49 -12.66
C ALA A 629 -9.57 19.38 -11.13
N GLU A 630 -10.36 18.47 -10.57
CA GLU A 630 -10.41 18.17 -9.14
C GLU A 630 -9.12 17.58 -8.57
N THR A 631 -8.18 17.12 -9.41
CA THR A 631 -6.88 16.59 -8.95
C THR A 631 -5.83 17.70 -8.73
N ALA A 632 -6.15 18.95 -9.08
CA ALA A 632 -5.22 20.06 -8.92
C ALA A 632 -4.96 20.41 -7.45
N ILE A 633 -3.73 20.85 -7.16
CA ILE A 633 -3.39 21.46 -5.86
C ILE A 633 -4.05 22.83 -5.80
N VAL A 634 -5.11 22.94 -5.01
CA VAL A 634 -5.87 24.19 -4.85
C VAL A 634 -5.37 25.02 -3.68
N GLY A 635 -5.55 26.34 -3.78
CA GLY A 635 -5.21 27.28 -2.71
C GLY A 635 -5.96 28.59 -2.82
N GLY A 636 -5.85 29.42 -1.78
CA GLY A 636 -6.39 30.79 -1.77
C GLY A 636 -7.91 30.87 -1.93
N GLY A 637 -8.63 29.84 -1.48
CA GLY A 637 -10.10 29.76 -1.52
C GLY A 637 -10.67 29.11 -2.79
N THR A 638 -9.83 28.68 -3.73
CA THR A 638 -10.26 27.77 -4.80
C THR A 638 -10.74 26.46 -4.19
N ALA A 639 -11.86 25.93 -4.68
CA ALA A 639 -12.45 24.70 -4.15
C ALA A 639 -12.97 23.80 -5.27
N VAL A 640 -12.84 22.49 -5.07
CA VAL A 640 -13.57 21.50 -5.86
C VAL A 640 -15.06 21.54 -5.46
N LYS A 641 -15.95 21.57 -6.46
CA LYS A 641 -17.41 21.61 -6.29
C LYS A 641 -18.07 20.57 -7.18
N SER A 642 -19.25 20.13 -6.76
CA SER A 642 -20.13 19.19 -7.48
C SER A 642 -21.60 19.65 -7.47
N ASP A 643 -21.83 20.93 -7.18
CA ASP A 643 -23.15 21.51 -6.87
C ASP A 643 -24.02 21.86 -8.11
N ARG A 644 -23.54 21.57 -9.31
CA ARG A 644 -24.22 21.88 -10.58
C ARG A 644 -23.85 20.86 -11.66
N GLY A 645 -24.79 20.44 -12.51
CA GLY A 645 -24.56 19.34 -13.45
C GLY A 645 -23.71 19.65 -14.69
N GLY A 646 -23.30 18.60 -15.40
CA GLY A 646 -22.66 18.65 -16.73
C GLY A 646 -21.12 18.62 -16.72
N TYR A 647 -20.48 18.66 -15.56
CA TYR A 647 -19.05 18.38 -15.38
C TYR A 647 -18.78 16.87 -15.59
N ARG A 648 -17.51 16.49 -15.75
CA ARG A 648 -17.08 15.10 -15.89
C ARG A 648 -16.45 14.62 -14.58
N HIS A 649 -16.44 13.31 -14.38
CA HIS A 649 -15.80 12.68 -13.22
C HIS A 649 -16.37 13.15 -11.86
N LEU A 650 -15.55 13.64 -10.92
CA LEU A 650 -15.93 13.86 -9.51
C LEU A 650 -16.37 15.30 -9.23
N GLY A 651 -15.91 16.29 -10.01
CA GLY A 651 -16.25 17.69 -9.76
C GLY A 651 -15.62 18.66 -10.75
N PHE A 652 -15.55 19.91 -10.35
CA PHE A 652 -14.89 20.99 -11.08
C PHE A 652 -14.30 22.01 -10.11
N LEU A 653 -13.33 22.79 -10.57
CA LEU A 653 -12.72 23.87 -9.81
C LEU A 653 -13.57 25.14 -9.89
N ASN A 654 -13.87 25.72 -8.72
CA ASN A 654 -14.45 27.04 -8.59
C ASN A 654 -13.47 28.01 -7.92
N PHE A 655 -13.26 29.17 -8.53
CA PHE A 655 -12.26 30.15 -8.08
C PHE A 655 -12.92 31.37 -7.41
N PRO A 656 -12.38 31.86 -6.28
CA PRO A 656 -12.80 33.11 -5.64
C PRO A 656 -12.37 34.32 -6.47
N LEU A 657 -12.80 35.53 -6.05
CA LEU A 657 -12.46 36.77 -6.76
C LEU A 657 -10.96 37.10 -6.71
N ASN A 658 -10.29 36.79 -5.60
CA ASN A 658 -8.89 37.14 -5.38
C ASN A 658 -8.15 36.00 -4.70
N GLY A 659 -6.89 35.81 -5.08
CA GLY A 659 -5.95 34.91 -4.39
C GLY A 659 -6.15 33.42 -4.69
N GLY A 660 -7.25 33.03 -5.33
CA GLY A 660 -7.53 31.66 -5.71
C GLY A 660 -6.51 31.13 -6.71
N ALA A 661 -6.00 29.94 -6.45
CA ALA A 661 -5.05 29.22 -7.30
C ALA A 661 -5.43 27.74 -7.45
N ALA A 662 -5.06 27.14 -8.58
CA ALA A 662 -5.08 25.69 -8.81
C ALA A 662 -3.87 25.30 -9.66
N GLU A 663 -3.06 24.36 -9.18
CA GLU A 663 -1.84 23.91 -9.84
C GLU A 663 -1.93 22.44 -10.24
N PHE A 664 -1.74 22.20 -11.52
CA PHE A 664 -1.56 20.89 -12.10
C PHE A 664 -0.07 20.63 -12.22
N GLN A 665 0.36 19.47 -11.74
CA GLN A 665 1.74 19.03 -11.80
C GLN A 665 1.88 17.86 -12.77
N ARG A 666 3.12 17.46 -13.05
CA ARG A 666 3.47 16.34 -13.93
C ARG A 666 3.00 16.47 -15.38
N ILE A 667 2.91 17.67 -15.95
CA ILE A 667 2.50 17.80 -17.36
C ILE A 667 3.65 17.37 -18.28
N ASN A 668 3.41 16.41 -19.16
CA ASN A 668 4.41 15.90 -20.07
C ASN A 668 4.59 16.85 -21.24
N GLY A 669 5.77 17.46 -21.33
CA GLY A 669 6.15 18.32 -22.45
C GLY A 669 6.61 17.56 -23.69
N GLY A 670 6.81 16.24 -23.59
CA GLY A 670 7.51 15.42 -24.58
C GLY A 670 8.91 15.99 -24.81
N ALA A 671 9.22 16.33 -26.06
CA ALA A 671 10.46 17.02 -26.42
C ALA A 671 10.53 18.51 -26.00
N GLY A 672 9.53 19.02 -25.26
CA GLY A 672 9.39 20.43 -24.89
C GLY A 672 8.88 21.32 -26.03
N GLY A 673 8.86 22.63 -25.78
CA GLY A 673 8.43 23.66 -26.72
C GLY A 673 6.96 24.06 -26.58
N ALA A 674 6.45 24.75 -27.61
CA ALA A 674 5.07 25.20 -27.66
C ALA A 674 4.12 24.02 -27.84
N ARG A 675 3.16 23.89 -26.93
CA ARG A 675 2.16 22.84 -26.87
C ARG A 675 0.77 23.44 -26.71
N THR A 676 -0.24 22.74 -27.18
CA THR A 676 -1.64 23.14 -27.00
C THR A 676 -2.25 22.33 -25.88
N ILE A 677 -2.82 23.01 -24.89
CA ILE A 677 -3.73 22.40 -23.93
C ILE A 677 -5.16 22.76 -24.30
N THR A 678 -6.09 21.86 -24.04
CA THR A 678 -7.53 22.13 -24.08
C THR A 678 -8.06 22.21 -22.67
N ILE A 679 -8.97 23.13 -22.39
CA ILE A 679 -9.55 23.38 -21.07
C ILE A 679 -11.05 23.28 -21.24
N ARG A 680 -11.69 22.31 -20.56
CA ARG A 680 -13.16 22.25 -20.47
C ARG A 680 -13.60 23.15 -19.32
N TYR A 681 -14.52 24.06 -19.60
CA TYR A 681 -14.94 25.07 -18.63
C TYR A 681 -16.40 25.52 -18.81
N ALA A 682 -16.94 26.14 -17.77
CA ALA A 682 -18.21 26.87 -17.81
C ALA A 682 -18.03 28.29 -17.25
N ASN A 683 -18.60 29.28 -17.93
CA ASN A 683 -18.65 30.66 -17.47
C ASN A 683 -20.07 31.21 -17.67
N GLY A 684 -20.87 31.15 -16.60
CA GLY A 684 -22.23 31.70 -16.57
C GLY A 684 -22.32 33.20 -16.29
N ASN A 685 -21.20 33.93 -16.30
CA ASN A 685 -21.19 35.38 -16.17
C ASN A 685 -21.57 36.06 -17.51
N PRO A 686 -22.24 37.23 -17.50
CA PRO A 686 -22.53 37.96 -18.74
C PRO A 686 -21.30 38.47 -19.49
N THR A 687 -20.12 38.51 -18.85
CA THR A 687 -18.85 38.94 -19.48
C THR A 687 -17.75 37.89 -19.36
N PRO A 688 -16.76 37.88 -20.28
CA PRO A 688 -15.58 37.04 -20.15
C PRO A 688 -14.85 37.25 -18.81
N ARG A 689 -14.28 36.18 -18.26
CA ARG A 689 -13.46 36.21 -17.05
C ARG A 689 -12.01 35.95 -17.40
N THR A 690 -11.11 36.78 -16.89
CA THR A 690 -9.67 36.68 -17.13
C THR A 690 -8.91 36.37 -15.85
N GLY A 691 -7.74 35.76 -16.02
CA GLY A 691 -6.79 35.52 -14.95
C GLY A 691 -5.41 35.23 -15.49
N VAL A 692 -4.61 34.53 -14.70
CA VAL A 692 -3.24 34.14 -15.05
C VAL A 692 -3.16 32.62 -15.16
N LEU A 693 -2.50 32.14 -16.21
CA LEU A 693 -1.99 30.78 -16.31
C LEU A 693 -0.46 30.88 -16.19
N ARG A 694 0.15 30.27 -15.17
CA ARG A 694 1.59 30.11 -15.07
C ARG A 694 2.01 28.75 -15.61
N VAL A 695 2.98 28.75 -16.51
CA VAL A 695 3.61 27.53 -17.04
C VAL A 695 5.03 27.49 -16.52
N ASN A 696 5.36 26.53 -15.66
CA ASN A 696 6.67 26.46 -14.99
C ASN A 696 7.07 27.79 -14.32
N GLY A 697 6.11 28.42 -13.62
CA GLY A 697 6.27 29.72 -12.96
C GLY A 697 6.16 30.94 -13.89
N VAL A 698 6.22 30.78 -15.21
CA VAL A 698 6.12 31.88 -16.18
C VAL A 698 4.65 32.24 -16.44
N ALA A 699 4.26 33.47 -16.11
CA ALA A 699 2.89 33.94 -16.24
C ALA A 699 2.51 34.29 -17.68
N GLN A 700 1.30 33.90 -18.08
CA GLN A 700 0.59 34.39 -19.26
C GLN A 700 -0.88 34.65 -18.95
N ALA A 701 -1.51 35.55 -19.71
CA ALA A 701 -2.92 35.87 -19.56
C ALA A 701 -3.80 34.72 -20.09
N ILE A 702 -4.91 34.46 -19.41
CA ILE A 702 -5.93 33.52 -19.87
C ILE A 702 -7.33 34.14 -19.76
N SER A 703 -8.21 33.82 -20.71
CA SER A 703 -9.57 34.38 -20.79
C SER A 703 -10.61 33.30 -21.08
N PHE A 704 -11.56 33.15 -20.16
CA PHE A 704 -12.71 32.25 -20.25
C PHE A 704 -13.91 33.01 -20.83
N ARG A 705 -14.32 32.69 -22.06
CA ARG A 705 -15.45 33.34 -22.74
C ARG A 705 -16.78 32.95 -22.09
N VAL A 706 -17.84 33.70 -22.36
CA VAL A 706 -19.17 33.40 -21.82
C VAL A 706 -19.70 32.10 -22.45
N THR A 707 -20.18 31.17 -21.62
CA THR A 707 -20.80 29.90 -22.08
C THR A 707 -22.32 29.92 -21.97
N GLY A 708 -22.90 30.98 -21.38
CA GLY A 708 -24.35 31.19 -21.25
C GLY A 708 -24.93 30.70 -19.93
N SER A 709 -24.35 29.67 -19.31
CA SER A 709 -24.74 29.15 -17.99
C SER A 709 -23.58 28.46 -17.28
N TRP A 710 -23.64 28.38 -15.95
CA TRP A 710 -22.70 27.61 -15.13
C TRP A 710 -22.85 26.08 -15.26
N THR A 711 -23.85 25.61 -16.01
CA THR A 711 -24.06 24.19 -16.37
C THR A 711 -23.80 23.92 -17.86
N THR A 712 -23.46 24.95 -18.64
CA THR A 712 -23.10 24.82 -20.06
C THR A 712 -21.60 24.77 -20.18
N TRP A 713 -21.07 23.56 -20.40
CA TRP A 713 -19.65 23.28 -20.50
C TRP A 713 -19.19 23.25 -21.94
N THR A 714 -18.08 23.93 -22.23
CA THR A 714 -17.44 23.95 -23.55
C THR A 714 -15.92 23.83 -23.39
N THR A 715 -15.19 23.74 -24.49
CA THR A 715 -13.73 23.68 -24.48
C THR A 715 -13.13 24.97 -25.05
N MET A 716 -11.96 25.34 -24.54
CA MET A 716 -11.07 26.34 -25.14
C MET A 716 -9.66 25.79 -25.23
N SER A 717 -8.84 26.33 -26.13
CA SER A 717 -7.42 25.96 -26.21
C SER A 717 -6.53 27.10 -25.72
N ALA A 718 -5.40 26.74 -25.12
CA ALA A 718 -4.32 27.66 -24.77
C ALA A 718 -2.98 27.07 -25.23
N THR A 719 -2.10 27.92 -25.74
CA THR A 719 -0.71 27.53 -26.03
C THR A 719 0.13 27.72 -24.77
N VAL A 720 0.91 26.70 -24.41
CA VAL A 720 1.82 26.68 -23.26
C VAL A 720 3.22 26.26 -23.72
N ASN A 721 4.26 26.85 -23.16
CA ASN A 721 5.64 26.44 -23.45
C ASN A 721 6.12 25.49 -22.36
N LEU A 722 6.20 24.20 -22.68
CA LEU A 722 6.64 23.15 -21.75
C LEU A 722 8.15 22.90 -21.91
N ALA A 723 8.83 22.65 -20.81
CA ALA A 723 10.14 22.02 -20.80
C ALA A 723 10.01 20.55 -21.25
N PRO A 724 11.08 19.93 -21.77
CA PRO A 724 11.08 18.49 -22.04
C PRO A 724 10.81 17.66 -20.78
N GLY A 725 10.17 16.50 -20.95
CA GLY A 725 9.88 15.56 -19.87
C GLY A 725 8.61 15.89 -19.06
N GLN A 726 8.42 15.19 -17.94
CA GLN A 726 7.16 15.17 -17.19
C GLN A 726 7.03 16.28 -16.15
N ASN A 727 8.11 16.97 -15.77
CA ASN A 727 8.12 17.88 -14.61
C ASN A 727 7.54 19.28 -14.87
N ASN A 728 6.60 19.42 -15.81
CA ASN A 728 5.97 20.72 -16.05
C ASN A 728 4.79 20.96 -15.10
N THR A 729 4.54 22.24 -14.83
CA THR A 729 3.41 22.70 -14.01
C THR A 729 2.56 23.69 -14.79
N LEU A 730 1.24 23.61 -14.58
CA LEU A 730 0.24 24.56 -15.08
C LEU A 730 -0.56 25.09 -13.90
N ARG A 731 -0.45 26.38 -13.59
CA ARG A 731 -1.11 27.00 -12.44
C ARG A 731 -2.08 28.10 -12.88
N PHE A 732 -3.37 27.94 -12.60
CA PHE A 732 -4.41 28.93 -12.85
C PHE A 732 -4.60 29.82 -11.62
N GLU A 733 -4.64 31.13 -11.81
CA GLU A 733 -4.78 32.11 -10.74
C GLU A 733 -5.85 33.16 -11.06
N SER A 734 -6.70 33.43 -10.08
CA SER A 734 -7.72 34.51 -10.11
C SER A 734 -7.10 35.87 -9.77
N THR A 735 -7.46 36.91 -10.53
CA THR A 735 -6.90 38.26 -10.38
C THR A 735 -8.00 39.33 -10.39
N GLY A 736 -8.54 39.69 -9.22
CA GLY A 736 -9.61 40.71 -9.11
C GLY A 736 -11.01 40.20 -9.48
N GLN A 737 -11.10 39.03 -10.11
CA GLN A 737 -12.32 38.31 -10.44
C GLN A 737 -12.06 36.80 -10.42
N GLY A 738 -13.13 36.01 -10.22
CA GLY A 738 -13.05 34.56 -10.35
C GLY A 738 -12.85 34.16 -11.81
N LEU A 739 -12.38 32.93 -12.03
CA LEU A 739 -12.25 32.35 -13.37
C LEU A 739 -13.58 31.75 -13.85
N GLY A 740 -13.57 31.14 -15.04
CA GLY A 740 -14.56 30.10 -15.36
C GLY A 740 -14.39 28.91 -14.42
N ASN A 741 -15.45 28.13 -14.23
CA ASN A 741 -15.32 26.83 -13.59
C ASN A 741 -14.53 25.91 -14.52
N ILE A 742 -13.47 25.26 -14.04
CA ILE A 742 -12.63 24.38 -14.85
C ILE A 742 -12.95 22.93 -14.49
N ASP A 743 -13.22 22.10 -15.49
CA ASP A 743 -13.65 20.70 -15.33
C ASP A 743 -12.55 19.68 -15.66
N GLU A 744 -11.88 19.85 -16.80
CA GLU A 744 -10.77 18.99 -17.19
C GLU A 744 -9.77 19.80 -18.05
N LEU A 745 -8.53 19.36 -18.06
CA LEU A 745 -7.51 19.75 -19.02
C LEU A 745 -7.25 18.57 -19.95
N ILE A 746 -7.01 18.84 -21.24
CA ILE A 746 -6.40 17.86 -22.15
C ILE A 746 -5.02 18.43 -22.47
N VAL A 747 -3.99 17.74 -22.04
CA VAL A 747 -2.58 18.12 -22.21
C VAL A 747 -1.91 17.18 -23.24
N PRO A 748 -0.73 17.56 -23.74
CA PRO A 748 -0.13 16.97 -24.95
C PRO A 748 0.17 15.49 -24.91
#